data_AF-A0A2G5QJ06-F1
#
_entry.id   AF-A0A2G5QJ06-F1
#
_cell.length_a   1.000
_cell.length_b   1.000
_cell.length_c   1.000
_cell.angle_alpha   90.00
_cell.angle_beta   90.00
_cell.angle_gamma   90.00
#
_symmetry.space_group_name_H-M   'P 1'
#
loop_
_entity.id
_entity.type
_entity.pdbx_description
1 polymer ?
#
loop_
_entity_poly.entity_id
_entity_poly.type
_entity_poly.pdbx_seq_one_letter_code
_entity_poly.pdbx_strand_id
1 'polypeptide(L)'
;MADDPKSAPFFSFSLRAADVANAKINAATLPIDVLLIDLTRRGRARLGLTWRDRIRELVAKVEAAHRGIGVVALTEDPWTFDAVRFDALATETRMRRKVDRKVCPSEVVFATDSAVAAPAEGVVVEWRGCERISVEGFGGELVTELAQLRALATTASDAGDTRGAETVRRLMGRLRSAASLPASLGALSDFVTSAMGRAVAAEQVASYEINSLILDLTEVGSVLSQIAHDDLTSSIVKARALRETVVTATPMSGLLEKAVQRFLGSSSKCLFVFQSDLIAELAYEDLVARMPDLEARVDNGMIHFTDLQGAADIASLPDGERNQFYRLILVGPTRAQLLGWLAKPWLPKELLILLDLDTMRATSRDALRLSQYPEFAPLKRRLSLLAQKTAETSGRLGGAKIKLDSLEAPLPDVEFQVGTVVDMAGPSRTPRDLIEFTLSNDLRVIARPRTRLVSRLPSQALVSYGETEASKVGEGDEICVMGQAFIEKMRPLLNISAVAAEEIRNYHDVVRERFRDIPGQSISARLRVISERMGEPRVDPAKMRYWITLDDEVDKALHDVVPHAPRERDTFLRFMKALDVSEGTARRFWAWAVIEQRSVRQRVGSVLYDAYRSILVDPHGADASQLNRLSGVKAVRSAAEQFVATVTGRREFRG
;
A
#
# COMPACT_ATOMS: atom_id res chain seq x y z
N MET A 1 -20.26 12.92 27.19
CA MET A 1 -20.17 14.28 27.78
C MET A 1 -19.52 15.30 26.86
N ALA A 2 -18.61 14.92 25.94
CA ALA A 2 -18.00 15.87 24.99
C ALA A 2 -18.93 16.31 23.82
N ASP A 3 -19.96 15.52 23.50
CA ASP A 3 -20.82 15.75 22.33
C ASP A 3 -22.21 16.34 22.64
N ASP A 4 -22.49 16.72 23.89
CA ASP A 4 -23.75 17.39 24.25
C ASP A 4 -23.62 18.90 24.01
N PRO A 5 -24.34 19.48 23.01
CA PRO A 5 -24.26 20.90 22.68
C PRO A 5 -24.58 21.84 23.85
N LYS A 6 -25.32 21.35 24.85
CA LYS A 6 -25.80 22.14 25.98
C LYS A 6 -24.85 22.13 27.18
N SER A 7 -23.90 21.17 27.24
CA SER A 7 -23.03 21.00 28.41
C SER A 7 -21.53 20.97 28.10
N ALA A 8 -21.14 20.89 26.83
CA ALA A 8 -19.73 20.84 26.45
C ALA A 8 -19.09 22.25 26.48
N PRO A 9 -17.85 22.40 27.01
CA PRO A 9 -17.14 23.68 27.03
C PRO A 9 -16.65 24.15 25.64
N PHE A 10 -16.72 23.27 24.64
CA PHE A 10 -16.46 23.55 23.24
C PHE A 10 -17.46 22.77 22.39
N PHE A 11 -17.82 23.29 21.22
CA PHE A 11 -18.75 22.64 20.30
C PHE A 11 -18.01 22.29 18.99
N SER A 12 -17.92 21.01 18.63
CA SER A 12 -17.31 20.57 17.38
C SER A 12 -18.37 20.08 16.40
N PHE A 13 -18.36 20.58 15.16
CA PHE A 13 -19.21 20.10 14.09
C PHE A 13 -18.37 19.70 12.86
N SER A 14 -18.74 18.59 12.22
CA SER A 14 -18.13 18.15 10.96
C SER A 14 -19.09 18.38 9.79
N LEU A 15 -18.55 18.79 8.64
CA LEU A 15 -19.28 18.94 7.37
C LEU A 15 -18.85 17.85 6.37
N ARG A 16 -19.83 17.19 5.75
CA ARG A 16 -19.69 16.22 4.65
C ARG A 16 -20.19 16.82 3.32
N ALA A 17 -19.86 16.22 2.19
CA ALA A 17 -20.28 16.69 0.86
C ALA A 17 -21.79 16.95 0.70
N ALA A 18 -22.64 16.17 1.37
CA ALA A 18 -24.09 16.30 1.31
C ALA A 18 -24.68 17.34 2.30
N ASP A 19 -23.87 17.86 3.23
CA ASP A 19 -24.37 18.72 4.30
C ASP A 19 -24.60 20.15 3.80
N VAL A 20 -25.74 20.74 4.21
CA VAL A 20 -26.02 22.16 4.01
C VAL A 20 -25.36 22.96 5.13
N ALA A 21 -24.25 23.64 4.84
CA ALA A 21 -23.47 24.39 5.83
C ALA A 21 -24.31 25.34 6.69
N ASN A 22 -25.28 26.04 6.10
CA ASN A 22 -26.15 26.99 6.81
C ASN A 22 -26.94 26.36 7.96
N ALA A 23 -27.42 25.13 7.79
CA ALA A 23 -28.22 24.47 8.82
C ALA A 23 -27.38 24.19 10.07
N LYS A 24 -26.09 23.85 9.88
CA LYS A 24 -25.16 23.56 10.99
C LYS A 24 -24.60 24.83 11.62
N ILE A 25 -24.29 25.86 10.83
CA ILE A 25 -23.83 27.16 11.34
C ILE A 25 -24.93 27.82 12.17
N ASN A 26 -26.18 27.82 11.68
CA ASN A 26 -27.31 28.43 12.39
C ASN A 26 -27.74 27.64 13.64
N ALA A 27 -27.36 26.36 13.74
CA ALA A 27 -27.62 25.55 14.94
C ALA A 27 -26.66 25.84 16.09
N ALA A 28 -25.55 26.56 15.83
CA ALA A 28 -24.63 26.97 16.88
C ALA A 28 -25.29 28.05 17.75
N THR A 29 -25.56 27.73 19.02
CA THR A 29 -26.11 28.67 20.00
C THR A 29 -25.03 29.50 20.71
N LEU A 30 -23.77 29.09 20.58
CA LEU A 30 -22.60 29.78 21.13
C LEU A 30 -21.85 30.50 19.99
N PRO A 31 -21.17 31.63 20.28
CA PRO A 31 -20.28 32.27 19.32
C PRO A 31 -19.16 31.32 18.91
N ILE A 32 -18.85 31.29 17.61
CA ILE A 32 -17.76 30.47 17.07
C ILE A 32 -16.48 31.32 17.04
N ASP A 33 -15.47 30.92 17.82
CA ASP A 33 -14.19 31.64 17.88
C ASP A 33 -13.24 31.24 16.74
N VAL A 34 -13.23 29.95 16.39
CA VAL A 34 -12.30 29.37 15.40
C VAL A 34 -13.01 28.37 14.50
N LEU A 35 -12.74 28.43 13.19
CA LEU A 35 -13.10 27.43 12.20
C LEU A 35 -11.86 26.61 11.83
N LEU A 36 -11.86 25.33 12.21
CA LEU A 36 -10.82 24.36 11.83
C LEU A 36 -11.27 23.59 10.59
N ILE A 37 -10.44 23.60 9.54
CA ILE A 37 -10.71 22.92 8.28
C ILE A 37 -9.65 21.84 8.04
N ASP A 38 -10.05 20.59 8.11
CA ASP A 38 -9.22 19.45 7.71
C ASP A 38 -9.22 19.31 6.18
N LEU A 39 -8.10 19.69 5.56
CA LEU A 39 -7.83 19.52 4.12
C LEU A 39 -6.69 18.53 3.88
N THR A 40 -6.49 17.58 4.80
CA THR A 40 -5.78 16.33 4.50
C THR A 40 -6.50 15.56 3.39
N ARG A 41 -5.86 14.56 2.80
CA ARG A 41 -6.46 13.72 1.75
C ARG A 41 -7.81 13.15 2.19
N ARG A 42 -7.95 12.72 3.45
CA ARG A 42 -9.21 12.21 4.02
C ARG A 42 -10.28 13.31 4.10
N GLY A 43 -9.90 14.49 4.60
CA GLY A 43 -10.79 15.65 4.65
C GLY A 43 -11.28 16.07 3.27
N ARG A 44 -10.37 16.20 2.30
CA ARG A 44 -10.72 16.56 0.92
C ARG A 44 -11.58 15.52 0.22
N ALA A 45 -11.30 14.23 0.40
CA ALA A 45 -12.10 13.16 -0.19
C ALA A 45 -13.58 13.25 0.23
N ARG A 46 -13.85 13.67 1.48
CA ARG A 46 -15.21 13.89 1.99
C ARG A 46 -15.91 15.12 1.39
N LEU A 47 -15.15 16.09 0.88
CA LEU A 47 -15.67 17.32 0.26
C LEU A 47 -15.87 17.18 -1.25
N GLY A 48 -15.22 16.18 -1.88
CA GLY A 48 -15.31 15.92 -3.31
C GLY A 48 -14.41 16.81 -4.17
N LEU A 49 -14.57 16.73 -5.50
CA LEU A 49 -13.71 17.43 -6.46
C LEU A 49 -13.83 18.95 -6.43
N THR A 50 -14.98 19.47 -6.01
CA THR A 50 -15.27 20.91 -5.88
C THR A 50 -14.95 21.46 -4.49
N TRP A 51 -14.10 20.78 -3.72
CA TRP A 51 -13.77 21.16 -2.35
C TRP A 51 -13.32 22.63 -2.24
N ARG A 52 -12.57 23.16 -3.23
CA ARG A 52 -12.10 24.56 -3.22
C ARG A 52 -13.25 25.55 -3.17
N ASP A 53 -14.23 25.40 -4.06
CA ASP A 53 -15.38 26.30 -4.13
C ASP A 53 -16.26 26.15 -2.88
N ARG A 54 -16.41 24.92 -2.38
CA ARG A 54 -17.14 24.65 -1.13
C ARG A 54 -16.48 25.30 0.08
N ILE A 55 -15.16 25.27 0.19
CA ILE A 55 -14.43 25.96 1.26
C ILE A 55 -14.62 27.47 1.14
N ARG A 56 -14.50 28.03 -0.07
CA ARG A 56 -14.72 29.46 -0.31
C ARG A 56 -16.13 29.88 0.12
N GLU A 57 -17.13 29.09 -0.25
CA GLU A 57 -18.53 29.31 0.13
C GLU A 57 -18.74 29.20 1.65
N LEU A 58 -18.14 28.18 2.28
CA LEU A 58 -18.23 27.95 3.72
C LEU A 58 -17.64 29.13 4.50
N VAL A 59 -16.41 29.54 4.16
CA VAL A 59 -15.71 30.64 4.85
C VAL A 59 -16.50 31.94 4.70
N ALA A 60 -16.96 32.26 3.49
CA ALA A 60 -17.78 33.46 3.26
C ALA A 60 -19.06 33.47 4.11
N LYS A 61 -19.72 32.31 4.26
CA LYS A 61 -20.92 32.16 5.10
C LYS A 61 -20.63 32.30 6.59
N VAL A 62 -19.54 31.71 7.06
CA VAL A 62 -19.14 31.78 8.47
C VAL A 62 -18.69 33.20 8.85
N GLU A 63 -17.90 33.87 8.01
CA GLU A 63 -17.50 35.26 8.22
C GLU A 63 -18.70 36.23 8.24
N ALA A 64 -19.74 35.95 7.43
CA ALA A 64 -20.98 36.73 7.44
C ALA A 64 -21.80 36.54 8.73
N ALA A 65 -21.78 35.33 9.31
CA ALA A 65 -22.50 35.01 10.54
C ALA A 65 -21.73 35.41 11.81
N HIS A 66 -20.39 35.27 11.80
CA HIS A 66 -19.51 35.51 12.94
C HIS A 66 -18.34 36.42 12.53
N ARG A 67 -18.43 37.71 12.89
CA ARG A 67 -17.37 38.69 12.59
C ARG A 67 -16.10 38.39 13.39
N GLY A 68 -14.96 38.40 12.71
CA GLY A 68 -13.64 38.28 13.35
C GLY A 68 -13.22 36.85 13.70
N ILE A 69 -13.91 35.84 13.16
CA ILE A 69 -13.57 34.43 13.38
C ILE A 69 -12.18 34.09 12.83
N GLY A 70 -11.40 33.32 13.59
CA GLY A 70 -10.14 32.75 13.11
C GLY A 70 -10.40 31.55 12.21
N VAL A 71 -9.81 31.51 11.00
CA VAL A 71 -9.91 30.35 10.10
C VAL A 71 -8.54 29.68 10.01
N VAL A 72 -8.48 28.40 10.36
CA VAL A 72 -7.25 27.58 10.28
C VAL A 72 -7.52 26.38 9.40
N ALA A 73 -6.73 26.23 8.34
CA ALA A 73 -6.78 25.08 7.46
C ALA A 73 -5.52 24.23 7.62
N LEU A 74 -5.71 22.92 7.83
CA LEU A 74 -4.63 21.93 7.90
C LEU A 74 -4.50 21.23 6.55
N THR A 75 -3.29 21.18 6.01
CA THR A 75 -2.97 20.50 4.75
C THR A 75 -1.76 19.58 4.92
N GLU A 76 -1.68 18.50 4.16
CA GLU A 76 -0.57 17.52 4.23
C GLU A 76 0.26 17.41 2.94
N ASP A 77 -0.05 18.20 1.91
CA ASP A 77 0.72 18.19 0.65
C ASP A 77 0.93 19.60 0.09
N PRO A 78 2.06 19.85 -0.62
CA PRO A 78 2.41 21.19 -1.09
C PRO A 78 1.42 21.79 -2.09
N TRP A 79 0.73 20.95 -2.88
CA TRP A 79 -0.24 21.45 -3.85
C TRP A 79 -1.47 22.01 -3.17
N THR A 80 -2.01 21.27 -2.22
CA THR A 80 -3.19 21.71 -1.48
C THR A 80 -2.86 22.91 -0.63
N PHE A 81 -1.68 22.93 0.00
CA PHE A 81 -1.19 24.11 0.71
C PHE A 81 -1.21 25.36 -0.18
N ASP A 82 -0.63 25.29 -1.38
CA ASP A 82 -0.64 26.40 -2.34
C ASP A 82 -2.08 26.74 -2.79
N ALA A 83 -2.91 25.74 -3.11
CA ALA A 83 -4.29 25.94 -3.55
C ALA A 83 -5.15 26.62 -2.46
N VAL A 84 -4.91 26.30 -1.19
CA VAL A 84 -5.59 26.96 -0.07
C VAL A 84 -5.08 28.40 0.07
N ARG A 85 -3.76 28.56 0.06
CA ARG A 85 -3.09 29.83 0.33
C ARG A 85 -3.32 30.90 -0.74
N PHE A 86 -3.30 30.50 -2.02
CA PHE A 86 -3.39 31.40 -3.17
C PHE A 86 -4.79 31.47 -3.79
N ASP A 87 -5.72 30.58 -3.39
CA ASP A 87 -7.07 30.53 -3.97
C ASP A 87 -8.17 30.37 -2.91
N ALA A 88 -8.26 29.23 -2.21
CA ALA A 88 -9.44 28.95 -1.36
C ALA A 88 -9.62 29.92 -0.18
N LEU A 89 -8.52 30.39 0.43
CA LEU A 89 -8.49 31.35 1.54
C LEU A 89 -7.80 32.67 1.17
N ALA A 90 -7.52 32.90 -0.11
CA ALA A 90 -6.95 34.17 -0.54
C ALA A 90 -8.00 35.29 -0.41
N THR A 91 -7.61 36.43 0.16
CA THR A 91 -8.52 37.57 0.31
C THR A 91 -8.57 38.35 -0.99
N GLU A 92 -9.74 38.44 -1.61
CA GLU A 92 -9.95 39.28 -2.79
C GLU A 92 -10.32 40.71 -2.39
N THR A 93 -9.53 41.69 -2.83
CA THR A 93 -9.89 43.10 -2.73
C THR A 93 -10.23 43.62 -4.13
N ARG A 94 -11.49 44.01 -4.35
CA ARG A 94 -11.91 44.59 -5.64
C ARG A 94 -11.79 46.11 -5.60
N MET A 95 -10.85 46.67 -6.37
CA MET A 95 -10.74 48.12 -6.57
C MET A 95 -11.00 48.50 -8.03
N ARG A 96 -12.10 49.22 -8.25
CA ARG A 96 -12.54 49.99 -9.45
C ARG A 96 -12.57 49.28 -10.82
N ARG A 97 -11.82 48.19 -11.04
CA ARG A 97 -11.78 47.28 -12.22
C ARG A 97 -10.72 46.17 -12.09
N LYS A 98 -9.89 46.18 -11.05
CA LYS A 98 -8.83 45.19 -10.80
C LYS A 98 -9.16 44.39 -9.53
N VAL A 99 -9.09 43.07 -9.62
CA VAL A 99 -9.12 42.18 -8.45
C VAL A 99 -7.69 42.03 -7.98
N ASP A 100 -7.39 42.54 -6.79
CA ASP A 100 -6.12 42.28 -6.13
C ASP A 100 -6.29 41.12 -5.16
N ARG A 101 -5.45 40.09 -5.26
CA ARG A 101 -5.53 38.88 -4.44
C ARG A 101 -4.40 38.89 -3.43
N LYS A 102 -4.75 39.08 -2.16
CA LYS A 102 -3.79 38.97 -1.07
C LYS A 102 -3.69 37.51 -0.63
N VAL A 103 -2.46 37.00 -0.64
CA VAL A 103 -2.13 35.62 -0.25
C VAL A 103 -2.40 35.41 1.24
N CYS A 104 -2.98 34.27 1.60
CA CYS A 104 -3.21 33.92 3.01
C CYS A 104 -1.85 33.77 3.76
N PRO A 105 -1.72 34.31 4.98
CA PRO A 105 -0.62 33.96 5.87
C PRO A 105 -0.55 32.45 6.08
N SER A 106 0.65 31.92 6.27
CA SER A 106 0.86 30.48 6.38
C SER A 106 2.09 30.17 7.21
N GLU A 107 2.03 29.06 7.95
CA GLU A 107 3.15 28.49 8.68
C GLU A 107 3.37 27.06 8.20
N VAL A 108 4.64 26.64 8.10
CA VAL A 108 5.01 25.29 7.69
C VAL A 108 5.67 24.62 8.88
N VAL A 109 5.26 23.39 9.17
CA VAL A 109 5.86 22.61 10.27
C VAL A 109 6.48 21.35 9.66
N PHE A 110 7.75 21.11 9.97
CA PHE A 110 8.43 19.86 9.65
C PHE A 110 8.65 19.08 10.94
N ALA A 111 8.06 17.89 11.02
CA ALA A 111 8.21 16.97 12.14
C ALA A 111 8.76 15.63 11.64
N THR A 112 9.74 15.09 12.36
CA THR A 112 10.34 13.77 12.07
C THR A 112 9.67 12.63 12.82
N ASP A 113 8.85 12.95 13.82
CA ASP A 113 8.08 12.01 14.64
C ASP A 113 6.59 12.39 14.62
N SER A 114 5.75 11.38 14.74
CA SER A 114 4.29 11.48 14.89
C SER A 114 3.84 11.88 16.31
N ALA A 115 4.77 11.97 17.27
CA ALA A 115 4.47 12.41 18.62
C ALA A 115 3.88 13.84 18.63
N VAL A 116 2.68 13.98 19.19
CA VAL A 116 1.97 15.27 19.31
C VAL A 116 2.65 16.21 20.32
N ALA A 117 3.35 15.64 21.31
CA ALA A 117 4.19 16.35 22.25
C ALA A 117 5.42 15.49 22.58
N ALA A 118 6.61 16.08 22.48
CA ALA A 118 7.87 15.44 22.86
C ALA A 118 8.58 16.29 23.93
N PRO A 119 9.41 15.69 24.80
CA PRO A 119 10.29 16.44 25.69
C PRO A 119 11.15 17.41 24.89
N ALA A 120 11.42 18.61 25.45
CA ALA A 120 12.15 19.69 24.76
C ALA A 120 13.61 19.35 24.40
N GLU A 121 14.13 18.21 24.85
CA GLU A 121 15.42 17.67 24.43
C GLU A 121 15.33 17.18 22.98
N GLY A 122 15.56 18.11 22.05
CA GLY A 122 15.56 17.81 20.63
C GLY A 122 16.63 16.78 20.28
N VAL A 123 16.22 15.60 19.82
CA VAL A 123 17.13 14.65 19.19
C VAL A 123 17.61 15.26 17.88
N VAL A 124 18.90 15.57 17.79
CA VAL A 124 19.52 16.02 16.54
C VAL A 124 19.52 14.83 15.58
N VAL A 125 18.66 14.89 14.55
CA VAL A 125 18.59 13.86 13.51
C VAL A 125 19.76 14.07 12.53
N GLU A 126 20.65 13.08 12.44
CA GLU A 126 21.70 13.06 11.44
C GLU A 126 21.18 12.53 10.11
N TRP A 127 21.34 13.31 9.04
CA TRP A 127 20.87 12.98 7.70
C TRP A 127 22.01 12.40 6.85
N ARG A 128 21.95 11.10 6.53
CA ARG A 128 23.00 10.37 5.78
C ARG A 128 22.50 9.76 4.47
N GLY A 129 23.34 9.75 3.44
CA GLY A 129 23.07 9.12 2.15
C GLY A 129 22.26 9.97 1.16
N CYS A 130 21.72 9.33 0.11
CA CYS A 130 21.11 9.99 -1.05
C CYS A 130 22.06 10.98 -1.75
N GLU A 131 23.29 10.52 -2.03
CA GLU A 131 24.32 11.32 -2.70
C GLU A 131 24.02 11.51 -4.19
N ARG A 132 23.38 10.51 -4.82
CA ARG A 132 23.01 10.49 -6.24
C ARG A 132 21.56 10.10 -6.40
N ILE A 133 20.81 10.87 -7.19
CA ILE A 133 19.43 10.53 -7.61
C ILE A 133 19.43 10.37 -9.13
N SER A 134 18.85 9.28 -9.60
CA SER A 134 18.52 9.03 -11.01
C SER A 134 17.03 8.76 -11.14
N VAL A 135 16.42 9.25 -12.21
CA VAL A 135 14.99 9.09 -12.46
C VAL A 135 14.81 8.59 -13.88
N GLU A 136 14.15 7.46 -14.02
CA GLU A 136 13.67 6.93 -15.29
C GLU A 136 12.14 6.90 -15.28
N GLY A 137 11.55 7.05 -16.46
CA GLY A 137 10.10 7.01 -16.59
C GLY A 137 9.66 6.77 -18.01
N PHE A 138 8.35 6.66 -18.18
CA PHE A 138 7.73 6.44 -19.47
C PHE A 138 6.71 7.54 -19.78
N GLY A 139 6.56 7.84 -21.07
CA GLY A 139 5.66 8.88 -21.57
C GLY A 139 4.81 8.38 -22.74
N GLY A 140 5.44 8.06 -23.87
CA GLY A 140 4.84 7.33 -25.00
C GLY A 140 3.44 7.80 -25.43
N GLU A 141 2.66 6.87 -25.98
CA GLU A 141 1.27 7.10 -26.42
C GLU A 141 0.33 7.45 -25.26
N LEU A 142 0.59 6.90 -24.07
CA LEU A 142 -0.18 7.15 -22.86
C LEU A 142 -0.22 8.65 -22.53
N VAL A 143 0.89 9.38 -22.64
CA VAL A 143 0.93 10.82 -22.32
C VAL A 143 0.11 11.63 -23.30
N THR A 144 0.17 11.30 -24.59
CA THR A 144 -0.63 11.97 -25.61
C THR A 144 -2.12 11.75 -25.35
N GLU A 145 -2.51 10.51 -25.04
CA GLU A 145 -3.90 10.20 -24.72
C GLU A 145 -4.37 10.89 -23.43
N LEU A 146 -3.56 10.88 -22.37
CA LEU A 146 -3.90 11.58 -21.13
C LEU A 146 -4.04 13.09 -21.33
N ALA A 147 -3.30 13.70 -22.26
CA ALA A 147 -3.49 15.11 -22.62
C ALA A 147 -4.83 15.36 -23.31
N GLN A 148 -5.25 14.47 -24.21
CA GLN A 148 -6.56 14.53 -24.87
C GLN A 148 -7.72 14.34 -23.87
N LEU A 149 -7.60 13.34 -22.98
CA LEU A 149 -8.58 13.12 -21.92
C LEU A 149 -8.65 14.30 -20.93
N ARG A 150 -7.55 15.00 -20.63
CA ARG A 150 -7.61 16.24 -19.85
C ARG A 150 -8.42 17.32 -20.53
N ALA A 151 -8.20 17.52 -21.83
CA ALA A 151 -8.96 18.51 -22.60
C ALA A 151 -10.46 18.18 -22.55
N LEU A 152 -10.84 16.91 -22.75
CA LEU A 152 -12.23 16.46 -22.61
C LEU A 152 -12.81 16.68 -21.21
N ALA A 153 -12.04 16.41 -20.15
CA ALA A 153 -12.48 16.66 -18.78
C ALA A 153 -12.69 18.16 -18.49
N THR A 154 -11.87 19.03 -19.07
CA THR A 154 -12.04 20.48 -19.00
C THR A 154 -13.29 20.90 -19.77
N THR A 155 -13.47 20.45 -21.00
CA THR A 155 -14.69 20.70 -21.80
C THR A 155 -15.97 20.28 -21.08
N ALA A 156 -15.97 19.10 -20.46
CA ALA A 156 -17.09 18.63 -19.63
C ALA A 156 -17.34 19.56 -18.43
N SER A 157 -16.28 19.97 -17.73
CA SER A 157 -16.38 20.87 -16.58
C SER A 157 -16.94 22.24 -16.97
N ASP A 158 -16.47 22.82 -18.07
CA ASP A 158 -16.91 24.11 -18.59
C ASP A 158 -18.38 24.08 -19.06
N ALA A 159 -18.85 22.92 -19.53
CA ALA A 159 -20.24 22.68 -19.89
C ALA A 159 -21.15 22.34 -18.68
N GLY A 160 -20.61 22.31 -17.45
CA GLY A 160 -21.35 21.95 -16.24
C GLY A 160 -21.57 20.44 -16.03
N ASP A 161 -20.99 19.58 -16.88
CA ASP A 161 -21.06 18.12 -16.77
C ASP A 161 -20.02 17.58 -15.78
N THR A 162 -20.33 17.75 -14.49
CA THR A 162 -19.47 17.29 -13.39
C THR A 162 -19.27 15.77 -13.38
N ARG A 163 -20.31 14.99 -13.74
CA ARG A 163 -20.24 13.53 -13.81
C ARG A 163 -19.36 13.07 -14.98
N GLY A 164 -19.51 13.67 -16.16
CA GLY A 164 -18.64 13.38 -17.31
C GLY A 164 -17.18 13.69 -17.01
N ALA A 165 -16.90 14.88 -16.46
CA ALA A 165 -15.55 15.27 -16.06
C ALA A 165 -14.92 14.29 -15.05
N GLU A 166 -15.68 13.85 -14.04
CA GLU A 166 -15.23 12.85 -13.07
C GLU A 166 -14.96 11.49 -13.74
N THR A 167 -15.86 11.05 -14.62
CA THR A 167 -15.76 9.76 -15.31
C THR A 167 -14.52 9.72 -16.22
N VAL A 168 -14.23 10.82 -16.93
CA VAL A 168 -12.98 10.96 -17.70
C VAL A 168 -11.74 10.92 -16.79
N ARG A 169 -11.74 11.61 -15.64
CA ARG A 169 -10.62 11.56 -14.68
C ARG A 169 -10.41 10.16 -14.11
N ARG A 170 -11.49 9.41 -13.83
CA ARG A 170 -11.43 8.00 -13.40
C ARG A 170 -10.84 7.13 -14.51
N LEU A 171 -11.22 7.34 -15.77
CA LEU A 171 -10.65 6.63 -16.93
C LEU A 171 -9.14 6.87 -17.02
N MET A 172 -8.70 8.12 -16.90
CA MET A 172 -7.27 8.47 -16.85
C MET A 172 -6.54 7.76 -15.70
N GLY A 173 -7.15 7.72 -14.52
CA GLY A 173 -6.60 7.03 -13.34
C GLY A 173 -6.41 5.52 -13.58
N ARG A 174 -7.39 4.85 -14.20
CA ARG A 174 -7.32 3.42 -14.53
C ARG A 174 -6.23 3.12 -15.57
N LEU A 175 -6.16 3.91 -16.64
CA LEU A 175 -5.11 3.76 -17.67
C LEU A 175 -3.71 3.95 -17.08
N ARG A 176 -3.52 4.97 -16.24
CA ARG A 176 -2.24 5.20 -15.55
C ARG A 176 -1.90 4.05 -14.61
N SER A 177 -2.86 3.58 -13.81
CA SER A 177 -2.63 2.51 -12.86
C SER A 177 -2.26 1.20 -13.56
N ALA A 178 -2.92 0.89 -14.69
CA ALA A 178 -2.61 -0.30 -15.47
C ALA A 178 -1.22 -0.22 -16.14
N ALA A 179 -0.85 0.94 -16.70
CA ALA A 179 0.47 1.12 -17.31
C ALA A 179 1.63 1.14 -16.29
N SER A 180 1.34 1.52 -15.05
CA SER A 180 2.31 1.58 -13.96
C SER A 180 2.49 0.26 -13.20
N LEU A 181 1.71 -0.79 -13.51
CA LEU A 181 1.90 -2.10 -12.89
C LEU A 181 3.30 -2.66 -13.21
N PRO A 182 4.05 -3.20 -12.23
CA PRO A 182 5.40 -3.72 -12.47
C PRO A 182 5.43 -5.05 -13.24
N ALA A 183 4.27 -5.63 -13.52
CA ALA A 183 4.05 -6.79 -14.37
C ALA A 183 2.84 -6.53 -15.29
N SER A 184 2.56 -7.43 -16.23
CA SER A 184 1.37 -7.34 -17.08
C SER A 184 0.07 -7.53 -16.29
N LEU A 185 -1.04 -6.97 -16.78
CA LEU A 185 -2.35 -7.18 -16.15
C LEU A 185 -2.78 -8.65 -16.22
N GLY A 186 -2.35 -9.39 -17.25
CA GLY A 186 -2.50 -10.85 -17.30
C GLY A 186 -1.73 -11.56 -16.18
N ALA A 187 -0.45 -11.19 -15.98
CA ALA A 187 0.36 -11.74 -14.89
C ALA A 187 -0.23 -11.42 -13.51
N LEU A 188 -0.79 -10.21 -13.30
CA LEU A 188 -1.51 -9.88 -12.07
C LEU A 188 -2.73 -10.80 -11.87
N SER A 189 -3.53 -11.00 -12.91
CA SER A 189 -4.71 -11.88 -12.84
C SER A 189 -4.31 -13.31 -12.46
N ASP A 190 -3.29 -13.86 -13.10
CA ASP A 190 -2.80 -15.22 -12.86
C ASP A 190 -2.19 -15.35 -11.46
N PHE A 191 -1.37 -14.38 -11.06
CA PHE A 191 -0.77 -14.30 -9.73
C PHE A 191 -1.84 -14.29 -8.64
N VAL A 192 -2.79 -13.35 -8.68
CA VAL A 192 -3.85 -13.22 -7.68
C VAL A 192 -4.78 -14.43 -7.71
N THR A 193 -5.08 -14.99 -8.89
CA THR A 193 -5.89 -16.22 -9.00
C THR A 193 -5.19 -17.37 -8.29
N SER A 194 -3.88 -17.52 -8.47
CA SER A 194 -3.10 -18.58 -7.84
C SER A 194 -2.91 -18.37 -6.33
N ALA A 195 -2.80 -17.11 -5.89
CA ALA A 195 -2.47 -16.75 -4.51
C ALA A 195 -3.71 -16.61 -3.62
N MET A 196 -4.77 -15.99 -4.14
CA MET A 196 -5.95 -15.53 -3.37
C MET A 196 -7.28 -16.04 -3.94
N GLY A 197 -7.27 -16.76 -5.07
CA GLY A 197 -8.48 -17.31 -5.68
C GLY A 197 -9.13 -16.39 -6.73
N ARG A 198 -10.06 -16.96 -7.50
CA ARG A 198 -10.66 -16.31 -8.68
C ARG A 198 -11.52 -15.09 -8.34
N ALA A 199 -12.22 -15.11 -7.21
CA ALA A 199 -13.11 -14.01 -6.84
C ALA A 199 -12.33 -12.73 -6.53
N VAL A 200 -11.23 -12.86 -5.77
CA VAL A 200 -10.31 -11.75 -5.47
C VAL A 200 -9.62 -11.27 -6.74
N ALA A 201 -9.17 -12.19 -7.60
CA ALA A 201 -8.54 -11.84 -8.87
C ALA A 201 -9.50 -11.06 -9.79
N ALA A 202 -10.75 -11.51 -9.92
CA ALA A 202 -11.75 -10.83 -10.74
C ALA A 202 -12.02 -9.40 -10.24
N GLU A 203 -12.10 -9.20 -8.93
CA GLU A 203 -12.24 -7.87 -8.35
C GLU A 203 -11.00 -7.00 -8.59
N GLN A 204 -9.81 -7.55 -8.34
CA GLN A 204 -8.56 -6.84 -8.51
C GLN A 204 -8.41 -6.37 -9.96
N VAL A 205 -8.69 -7.24 -10.94
CA VAL A 205 -8.67 -6.90 -12.37
C VAL A 205 -9.77 -5.90 -12.73
N ALA A 206 -10.97 -6.02 -12.13
CA ALA A 206 -12.07 -5.08 -12.35
C ALA A 206 -11.71 -3.63 -11.98
N SER A 207 -10.77 -3.43 -11.06
CA SER A 207 -10.26 -2.09 -10.73
C SER A 207 -9.51 -1.40 -11.88
N TYR A 208 -8.99 -2.18 -12.83
CA TYR A 208 -8.28 -1.71 -14.03
C TYR A 208 -9.17 -1.71 -15.28
N GLU A 209 -10.38 -2.28 -15.21
CA GLU A 209 -11.32 -2.33 -16.34
C GLU A 209 -11.82 -0.94 -16.70
N ILE A 210 -11.99 -0.63 -17.98
CA ILE A 210 -12.42 0.70 -18.43
C ILE A 210 -13.81 0.71 -19.07
N ASN A 211 -14.39 -0.45 -19.34
CA ASN A 211 -15.61 -0.58 -20.13
C ASN A 211 -16.82 0.09 -19.48
N SER A 212 -16.99 -0.02 -18.16
CA SER A 212 -18.10 0.65 -17.46
C SER A 212 -18.00 2.17 -17.55
N LEU A 213 -16.80 2.72 -17.42
CA LEU A 213 -16.56 4.16 -17.57
C LEU A 213 -16.80 4.62 -19.01
N ILE A 214 -16.40 3.81 -20.01
CA ILE A 214 -16.67 4.11 -21.41
C ILE A 214 -18.19 4.13 -21.67
N LEU A 215 -18.93 3.15 -21.15
CA LEU A 215 -20.38 3.10 -21.27
C LEU A 215 -21.04 4.35 -20.69
N ASP A 216 -20.66 4.74 -19.47
CA ASP A 216 -21.13 5.98 -18.83
C ASP A 216 -20.85 7.23 -19.68
N LEU A 217 -19.68 7.32 -20.32
CA LEU A 217 -19.33 8.46 -21.17
C LEU A 217 -20.09 8.51 -22.49
N THR A 218 -20.46 7.34 -23.03
CA THR A 218 -21.15 7.18 -24.32
C THR A 218 -22.67 7.08 -24.21
N GLU A 219 -23.22 7.15 -23.00
CA GLU A 219 -24.67 7.14 -22.79
C GLU A 219 -25.32 8.31 -23.53
N VAL A 220 -26.49 8.10 -24.16
CA VAL A 220 -27.16 9.12 -25.01
C VAL A 220 -27.46 10.43 -24.25
N GLY A 221 -27.62 10.34 -22.92
CA GLY A 221 -27.81 11.49 -22.03
C GLY A 221 -26.53 12.19 -21.56
N SER A 222 -25.34 11.69 -21.92
CA SER A 222 -24.05 12.29 -21.56
C SER A 222 -23.85 13.60 -22.31
N VAL A 223 -23.72 14.71 -21.59
CA VAL A 223 -23.48 16.04 -22.17
C VAL A 223 -22.18 16.04 -22.96
N LEU A 224 -21.12 15.43 -22.41
CA LEU A 224 -19.83 15.32 -23.11
C LEU A 224 -19.95 14.61 -24.47
N SER A 225 -20.78 13.57 -24.56
CA SER A 225 -21.00 12.83 -25.82
C SER A 225 -21.65 13.66 -26.93
N GLN A 226 -22.39 14.72 -26.55
CA GLN A 226 -23.09 15.61 -27.47
C GLN A 226 -22.20 16.77 -27.93
N ILE A 227 -21.34 17.29 -27.04
CA ILE A 227 -20.50 18.47 -27.32
C ILE A 227 -19.13 18.15 -27.92
N ALA A 228 -18.59 16.95 -27.69
CA ALA A 228 -17.24 16.55 -28.10
C ALA A 228 -17.20 15.11 -28.65
N HIS A 229 -18.20 14.73 -29.45
CA HIS A 229 -18.41 13.35 -29.92
C HIS A 229 -17.18 12.73 -30.60
N ASP A 230 -16.58 13.43 -31.57
CA ASP A 230 -15.48 12.91 -32.38
C ASP A 230 -14.21 12.70 -31.55
N ASP A 231 -13.86 13.68 -30.72
CA ASP A 231 -12.71 13.61 -29.81
C ASP A 231 -12.90 12.51 -28.77
N LEU A 232 -14.09 12.40 -28.19
CA LEU A 232 -14.43 11.34 -27.22
C LEU A 232 -14.33 9.95 -27.86
N THR A 233 -14.87 9.79 -29.07
CA THR A 233 -14.83 8.50 -29.80
C THR A 233 -13.39 8.10 -30.13
N SER A 234 -12.57 9.06 -30.59
CA SER A 234 -11.14 8.83 -30.84
C SER A 234 -10.38 8.40 -29.58
N SER A 235 -10.60 9.10 -28.47
CA SER A 235 -10.01 8.78 -27.17
C SER A 235 -10.44 7.41 -26.65
N ILE A 236 -11.70 7.01 -26.84
CA ILE A 236 -12.20 5.68 -26.44
C ILE A 236 -11.48 4.57 -27.20
N VAL A 237 -11.30 4.71 -28.52
CA VAL A 237 -10.59 3.71 -29.34
C VAL A 237 -9.15 3.54 -28.84
N LYS A 238 -8.45 4.65 -28.60
CA LYS A 238 -7.07 4.63 -28.08
C LYS A 238 -6.97 4.08 -26.67
N ALA A 239 -7.89 4.45 -25.77
CA ALA A 239 -7.97 3.92 -24.42
C ALA A 239 -8.13 2.39 -24.42
N ARG A 240 -8.96 1.84 -25.32
CA ARG A 240 -9.11 0.39 -25.50
C ARG A 240 -7.81 -0.26 -26.00
N ALA A 241 -7.17 0.32 -27.02
CA ALA A 241 -5.90 -0.19 -27.54
C ALA A 241 -4.77 -0.19 -26.49
N LEU A 242 -4.66 0.89 -25.69
CA LEU A 242 -3.73 0.97 -24.57
C LEU A 242 -4.04 -0.10 -23.52
N ARG A 243 -5.33 -0.32 -23.21
CA ARG A 243 -5.75 -1.39 -22.30
C ARG A 243 -5.31 -2.76 -22.80
N GLU A 244 -5.51 -3.07 -24.07
CA GLU A 244 -5.14 -4.39 -24.60
C GLU A 244 -3.63 -4.62 -24.55
N THR A 245 -2.85 -3.56 -24.77
CA THR A 245 -1.38 -3.61 -24.68
C THR A 245 -0.93 -3.98 -23.26
N VAL A 246 -1.48 -3.34 -22.22
CA VAL A 246 -1.10 -3.60 -20.82
C VAL A 246 -1.50 -4.98 -20.29
N VAL A 247 -2.39 -5.71 -20.99
CA VAL A 247 -2.69 -7.12 -20.68
C VAL A 247 -1.47 -8.01 -20.87
N THR A 248 -0.63 -7.71 -21.87
CA THR A 248 0.54 -8.54 -22.20
C THR A 248 1.84 -7.96 -21.64
N ALA A 249 2.02 -6.63 -21.69
CA ALA A 249 3.20 -5.96 -21.15
C ALA A 249 2.89 -4.51 -20.78
N THR A 250 3.50 -4.01 -19.70
CA THR A 250 3.34 -2.62 -19.29
C THR A 250 4.62 -1.83 -19.53
N PRO A 251 4.53 -0.51 -19.72
CA PRO A 251 5.72 0.34 -19.74
C PRO A 251 6.57 0.21 -18.47
N MET A 252 5.94 0.09 -17.30
CA MET A 252 6.67 -0.09 -16.03
C MET A 252 7.38 -1.43 -15.94
N SER A 253 6.77 -2.54 -16.39
CA SER A 253 7.43 -3.86 -16.34
C SER A 253 8.69 -3.87 -17.20
N GLY A 254 8.66 -3.22 -18.37
CA GLY A 254 9.84 -3.05 -19.23
C GLY A 254 10.93 -2.14 -18.62
N LEU A 255 10.55 -1.08 -17.89
CA LEU A 255 11.53 -0.27 -17.15
C LEU A 255 12.15 -1.03 -15.98
N LEU A 256 11.33 -1.78 -15.24
CA LEU A 256 11.77 -2.58 -14.11
C LEU A 256 12.75 -3.67 -14.56
N GLU A 257 12.43 -4.36 -15.66
CA GLU A 257 13.33 -5.35 -16.27
C GLU A 257 14.70 -4.73 -16.61
N LYS A 258 14.73 -3.56 -17.26
CA LYS A 258 15.98 -2.87 -17.56
C LYS A 258 16.76 -2.48 -16.29
N ALA A 259 16.05 -2.05 -15.25
CA ALA A 259 16.66 -1.70 -13.97
C ALA A 259 17.28 -2.93 -13.29
N VAL A 260 16.55 -4.06 -13.24
CA VAL A 260 17.05 -5.31 -12.67
C VAL A 260 18.24 -5.85 -13.47
N GLN A 261 18.12 -5.89 -14.80
CA GLN A 261 19.19 -6.36 -15.69
C GLN A 261 20.50 -5.60 -15.49
N ARG A 262 20.42 -4.28 -15.27
CA ARG A 262 21.58 -3.42 -14.97
C ARG A 262 22.32 -3.82 -13.69
N PHE A 263 21.61 -4.39 -12.71
CA PHE A 263 22.15 -4.69 -11.38
C PHE A 263 22.35 -6.17 -11.10
N LEU A 264 21.96 -7.08 -11.99
CA LEU A 264 22.19 -8.53 -11.85
C LEU A 264 23.66 -8.84 -11.56
N GLY A 265 24.60 -8.21 -12.29
CA GLY A 265 26.04 -8.40 -12.11
C GLY A 265 26.69 -7.55 -11.01
N SER A 266 25.93 -6.78 -10.24
CA SER A 266 26.53 -5.85 -9.26
C SER A 266 26.97 -6.55 -7.97
N SER A 267 28.16 -6.22 -7.47
CA SER A 267 28.69 -6.73 -6.19
C SER A 267 28.11 -6.06 -4.93
N SER A 268 27.26 -5.05 -5.04
CA SER A 268 26.62 -4.36 -3.92
C SER A 268 25.16 -4.76 -3.76
N LYS A 269 24.66 -4.89 -2.52
CA LYS A 269 23.25 -5.19 -2.26
C LYS A 269 22.35 -4.07 -2.80
N CYS A 270 21.28 -4.45 -3.49
CA CYS A 270 20.31 -3.53 -4.10
C CYS A 270 18.92 -3.77 -3.52
N LEU A 271 18.22 -2.68 -3.15
CA LEU A 271 16.89 -2.74 -2.57
C LEU A 271 15.85 -2.17 -3.53
N PHE A 272 14.91 -2.99 -3.99
CA PHE A 272 13.76 -2.60 -4.81
C PHE A 272 12.53 -2.47 -3.92
N VAL A 273 11.97 -1.27 -3.85
CA VAL A 273 10.82 -0.94 -2.99
C VAL A 273 9.60 -0.64 -3.85
N PHE A 274 8.51 -1.33 -3.54
CA PHE A 274 7.21 -1.21 -4.17
C PHE A 274 6.19 -0.58 -3.20
N GLN A 275 5.01 -0.22 -3.71
CA GLN A 275 3.95 0.37 -2.87
C GLN A 275 3.41 -0.60 -1.82
N SER A 276 3.38 -1.90 -2.12
CA SER A 276 2.92 -2.96 -1.23
C SER A 276 3.66 -4.27 -1.50
N ASP A 277 3.60 -5.16 -0.52
CA ASP A 277 4.24 -6.47 -0.54
C ASP A 277 3.71 -7.34 -1.69
N LEU A 278 2.38 -7.34 -1.88
CA LEU A 278 1.73 -8.05 -2.99
C LEU A 278 2.29 -7.63 -4.36
N ILE A 279 2.55 -6.35 -4.55
CA ILE A 279 3.08 -5.81 -5.80
C ILE A 279 4.57 -6.15 -5.95
N ALA A 280 5.33 -6.22 -4.85
CA ALA A 280 6.70 -6.68 -4.85
C ALA A 280 6.80 -8.17 -5.25
N GLU A 281 5.94 -9.03 -4.68
CA GLU A 281 5.87 -10.45 -5.01
C GLU A 281 5.47 -10.70 -6.47
N LEU A 282 4.45 -9.97 -6.96
CA LEU A 282 4.04 -10.03 -8.36
C LEU A 282 5.21 -9.70 -9.30
N ALA A 283 5.90 -8.59 -9.03
CA ALA A 283 7.04 -8.16 -9.83
C ALA A 283 8.14 -9.21 -9.82
N TYR A 284 8.41 -9.77 -8.65
CA TYR A 284 9.39 -10.82 -8.46
C TYR A 284 9.07 -12.08 -9.28
N GLU A 285 7.86 -12.63 -9.17
CA GLU A 285 7.46 -13.84 -9.88
C GLU A 285 7.51 -13.68 -11.40
N ASP A 286 6.99 -12.56 -11.90
CA ASP A 286 7.01 -12.23 -13.33
C ASP A 286 8.43 -12.08 -13.87
N LEU A 287 9.33 -11.46 -13.10
CA LEU A 287 10.72 -11.26 -13.52
C LEU A 287 11.53 -12.55 -13.50
N VAL A 288 11.38 -13.42 -12.49
CA VAL A 288 12.14 -14.68 -12.45
C VAL A 288 11.74 -15.62 -13.58
N ALA A 289 10.47 -15.62 -13.98
CA ALA A 289 10.03 -16.36 -15.15
C ALA A 289 10.77 -15.91 -16.43
N ARG A 290 11.21 -14.64 -16.50
CA ARG A 290 11.89 -14.04 -17.65
C ARG A 290 13.42 -13.98 -17.49
N MET A 291 13.92 -14.01 -16.26
CA MET A 291 15.33 -13.86 -15.88
C MET A 291 15.74 -14.90 -14.82
N PRO A 292 16.09 -16.13 -15.22
CA PRO A 292 16.42 -17.20 -14.27
C PRO A 292 17.56 -16.85 -13.30
N ASP A 293 18.57 -16.08 -13.76
CA ASP A 293 19.71 -15.66 -12.94
C ASP A 293 19.32 -14.75 -11.75
N LEU A 294 18.18 -14.04 -11.85
CA LEU A 294 17.67 -13.20 -10.77
C LEU A 294 17.39 -14.03 -9.51
N GLU A 295 16.95 -15.26 -9.69
CA GLU A 295 16.57 -16.14 -8.59
C GLU A 295 17.74 -16.35 -7.63
N ALA A 296 18.90 -16.70 -8.17
CA ALA A 296 20.14 -16.90 -7.42
C ALA A 296 20.66 -15.60 -6.78
N ARG A 297 20.45 -14.43 -7.40
CA ARG A 297 20.91 -13.15 -6.83
C ARG A 297 20.14 -12.77 -5.58
N VAL A 298 18.83 -13.00 -5.55
CA VAL A 298 18.02 -12.74 -4.37
C VAL A 298 18.22 -13.84 -3.32
N ASP A 299 18.36 -15.11 -3.71
CA ASP A 299 18.63 -16.20 -2.76
C ASP A 299 19.95 -15.97 -2.01
N ASN A 300 20.93 -15.35 -2.66
CA ASN A 300 22.20 -14.92 -2.06
C ASN A 300 22.13 -13.54 -1.36
N GLY A 301 20.93 -12.96 -1.20
CA GLY A 301 20.72 -11.69 -0.48
C GLY A 301 21.28 -10.45 -1.18
N MET A 302 21.54 -10.49 -2.49
CA MET A 302 22.14 -9.37 -3.24
C MET A 302 21.11 -8.44 -3.87
N ILE A 303 19.93 -8.94 -4.16
CA ILE A 303 18.80 -8.14 -4.62
C ILE A 303 17.62 -8.45 -3.71
N HIS A 304 16.95 -7.40 -3.22
CA HIS A 304 15.81 -7.52 -2.33
C HIS A 304 14.62 -6.80 -2.96
N PHE A 305 13.45 -7.46 -3.00
CA PHE A 305 12.18 -6.86 -3.40
C PHE A 305 11.35 -6.71 -2.13
N THR A 306 10.84 -5.52 -1.83
CA THR A 306 10.13 -5.28 -0.58
C THR A 306 9.12 -4.14 -0.72
N ASP A 307 8.29 -3.96 0.29
CA ASP A 307 7.50 -2.74 0.50
C ASP A 307 8.24 -1.71 1.39
N LEU A 308 7.52 -0.66 1.78
CA LEU A 308 8.01 0.39 2.68
C LEU A 308 8.46 -0.15 4.05
N GLN A 309 7.81 -1.20 4.56
CA GLN A 309 8.10 -1.74 5.89
C GLN A 309 9.40 -2.54 5.87
N GLY A 310 9.59 -3.47 4.94
CA GLY A 310 10.85 -4.23 4.88
C GLY A 310 12.06 -3.33 4.58
N ALA A 311 11.84 -2.20 3.90
CA ALA A 311 12.89 -1.20 3.73
C ALA A 311 13.18 -0.39 5.03
N ALA A 312 12.19 -0.20 5.90
CA ALA A 312 12.38 0.36 7.24
C ALA A 312 13.15 -0.61 8.15
N ASP A 313 12.88 -1.91 8.04
CA ASP A 313 13.61 -2.96 8.76
C ASP A 313 15.09 -2.93 8.38
N ILE A 314 15.42 -2.82 7.09
CA ILE A 314 16.81 -2.65 6.63
C ILE A 314 17.44 -1.36 7.20
N ALA A 315 16.69 -0.26 7.27
CA ALA A 315 17.18 0.99 7.83
C ALA A 315 17.48 0.89 9.34
N SER A 316 16.85 -0.07 10.05
CA SER A 316 17.07 -0.34 11.47
C SER A 316 18.30 -1.22 11.76
N LEU A 317 18.92 -1.81 10.73
CA LEU A 317 20.11 -2.64 10.88
C LEU A 317 21.32 -1.81 11.37
N PRO A 318 22.28 -2.45 12.07
CA PRO A 318 23.58 -1.87 12.41
C PRO A 318 24.31 -1.27 11.19
N ASP A 319 25.08 -0.21 11.40
CA ASP A 319 25.75 0.55 10.34
C ASP A 319 26.57 -0.33 9.37
N GLY A 320 27.28 -1.35 9.86
CA GLY A 320 28.10 -2.24 9.02
C GLY A 320 27.30 -3.05 8.00
N GLU A 321 26.10 -3.47 8.36
CA GLU A 321 25.20 -4.29 7.53
C GLU A 321 24.31 -3.40 6.66
N ARG A 322 23.73 -2.38 7.27
CA ARG A 322 22.90 -1.37 6.60
C ARG A 322 23.64 -0.72 5.43
N ASN A 323 24.92 -0.41 5.61
CA ASN A 323 25.72 0.25 4.56
C ASN A 323 26.15 -0.68 3.41
N GLN A 324 25.87 -2.00 3.48
CA GLN A 324 26.04 -2.92 2.34
C GLN A 324 25.00 -2.64 1.25
N PHE A 325 23.84 -2.09 1.62
CA PHE A 325 22.80 -1.63 0.70
C PHE A 325 23.20 -0.29 0.08
N TYR A 326 23.91 -0.38 -1.04
CA TYR A 326 24.43 0.80 -1.72
C TYR A 326 23.37 1.52 -2.55
N ARG A 327 22.34 0.79 -3.03
CA ARG A 327 21.31 1.30 -3.94
C ARG A 327 19.89 1.04 -3.45
N LEU A 328 19.05 2.07 -3.59
CA LEU A 328 17.60 2.02 -3.41
C LEU A 328 16.93 2.28 -4.75
N ILE A 329 16.03 1.40 -5.17
CA ILE A 329 15.22 1.52 -6.38
C ILE A 329 13.77 1.64 -5.95
N LEU A 330 13.16 2.80 -6.15
CA LEU A 330 11.73 3.01 -5.86
C LEU A 330 10.92 2.78 -7.14
N VAL A 331 10.01 1.81 -7.10
CA VAL A 331 9.21 1.39 -8.26
C VAL A 331 7.78 1.89 -8.13
N GLY A 332 7.42 2.85 -8.99
CA GLY A 332 6.10 3.46 -9.00
C GLY A 332 5.63 4.06 -7.67
N PRO A 333 6.45 4.76 -6.86
CA PRO A 333 5.97 5.35 -5.61
C PRO A 333 4.91 6.43 -5.84
N THR A 334 4.00 6.59 -4.88
CA THR A 334 3.16 7.80 -4.77
C THR A 334 4.02 9.02 -4.45
N ARG A 335 3.47 10.24 -4.65
CA ARG A 335 4.21 11.47 -4.31
C ARG A 335 4.53 11.54 -2.82
N ALA A 336 3.55 11.19 -1.99
CA ALA A 336 3.70 11.17 -0.55
C ALA A 336 4.80 10.18 -0.11
N GLN A 337 4.80 8.96 -0.67
CA GLN A 337 5.86 7.97 -0.39
C GLN A 337 7.24 8.50 -0.79
N LEU A 338 7.37 9.09 -1.97
CA LEU A 338 8.65 9.57 -2.47
C LEU A 338 9.20 10.74 -1.64
N LEU A 339 8.35 11.71 -1.28
CA LEU A 339 8.75 12.81 -0.39
C LEU A 339 9.06 12.29 1.03
N GLY A 340 8.28 11.33 1.53
CA GLY A 340 8.52 10.65 2.80
C GLY A 340 9.84 9.89 2.83
N TRP A 341 10.24 9.28 1.70
CA TRP A 341 11.55 8.63 1.55
C TRP A 341 12.70 9.63 1.71
N LEU A 342 12.60 10.81 1.09
CA LEU A 342 13.64 11.84 1.25
C LEU A 342 13.76 12.35 2.70
N ALA A 343 12.68 12.26 3.47
CA ALA A 343 12.62 12.59 4.88
C ALA A 343 13.04 11.45 5.83
N LYS A 344 13.62 10.35 5.32
CA LYS A 344 14.25 9.32 6.18
C LYS A 344 15.66 9.74 6.62
N PRO A 345 16.04 9.58 7.90
CA PRO A 345 17.38 9.96 8.37
C PRO A 345 18.50 9.31 7.55
N TRP A 346 18.38 8.01 7.31
CA TRP A 346 19.31 7.25 6.49
C TRP A 346 18.66 6.82 5.17
N LEU A 347 19.44 6.90 4.10
CA LEU A 347 19.14 6.34 2.77
C LEU A 347 20.41 5.68 2.19
N PRO A 348 20.29 4.71 1.29
CA PRO A 348 21.39 4.29 0.44
C PRO A 348 22.01 5.46 -0.34
N LYS A 349 23.27 5.31 -0.77
CA LYS A 349 24.01 6.37 -1.46
C LYS A 349 23.41 6.71 -2.82
N GLU A 350 22.93 5.71 -3.55
CA GLU A 350 22.29 5.89 -4.85
C GLU A 350 20.79 5.59 -4.77
N LEU A 351 19.99 6.52 -5.26
CA LEU A 351 18.55 6.39 -5.42
C LEU A 351 18.21 6.36 -6.91
N LEU A 352 17.54 5.30 -7.36
CA LEU A 352 16.91 5.20 -8.67
C LEU A 352 15.40 5.21 -8.50
N ILE A 353 14.68 6.00 -9.29
CA ILE A 353 13.23 6.14 -9.18
C ILE A 353 12.61 5.84 -10.54
N LEU A 354 11.64 4.92 -10.58
CA LEU A 354 10.88 4.54 -11.78
C LEU A 354 9.46 5.07 -11.66
N LEU A 355 9.04 5.98 -12.56
CA LEU A 355 7.79 6.74 -12.44
C LEU A 355 7.05 6.87 -13.78
N ASP A 356 5.73 7.06 -13.73
CA ASP A 356 5.01 7.65 -14.86
C ASP A 356 5.26 9.17 -14.96
N LEU A 357 5.13 9.73 -16.17
CA LEU A 357 5.43 11.14 -16.43
C LEU A 357 4.63 12.12 -15.57
N ASP A 358 3.36 11.83 -15.26
CA ASP A 358 2.52 12.75 -14.51
C ASP A 358 2.87 12.78 -13.02
N THR A 359 3.13 11.61 -12.42
CA THR A 359 3.66 11.54 -11.06
C THR A 359 5.03 12.22 -10.97
N MET A 360 5.87 12.07 -11.99
CA MET A 360 7.17 12.75 -12.08
C MET A 360 7.04 14.28 -12.11
N ARG A 361 6.14 14.83 -12.93
CA ARG A 361 5.89 16.28 -13.00
C ARG A 361 5.38 16.83 -11.68
N ALA A 362 4.40 16.15 -11.07
CA ALA A 362 3.80 16.60 -9.82
C ALA A 362 4.81 16.49 -8.66
N THR A 363 5.60 15.43 -8.59
CA THR A 363 6.72 15.29 -7.64
C THR A 363 7.74 16.40 -7.81
N SER A 364 8.12 16.72 -9.05
CA SER A 364 9.10 17.77 -9.32
C SER A 364 8.65 19.12 -8.78
N ARG A 365 7.37 19.46 -8.98
CA ARG A 365 6.73 20.67 -8.43
C ARG A 365 6.78 20.67 -6.90
N ASP A 366 6.34 19.58 -6.28
CA ASP A 366 6.23 19.46 -4.82
C ASP A 366 7.61 19.50 -4.14
N ALA A 367 8.60 18.76 -4.67
CA ALA A 367 9.96 18.76 -4.17
C ALA A 367 10.64 20.13 -4.31
N LEU A 368 10.45 20.80 -5.45
CA LEU A 368 10.96 22.15 -5.65
C LEU A 368 10.36 23.13 -4.65
N ARG A 369 9.03 23.08 -4.45
CA ARG A 369 8.33 23.96 -3.49
C ARG A 369 8.82 23.70 -2.06
N LEU A 370 8.91 22.45 -1.63
CA LEU A 370 9.41 22.10 -0.29
C LEU A 370 10.86 22.59 -0.06
N SER A 371 11.72 22.51 -1.09
CA SER A 371 13.11 22.98 -0.99
C SER A 371 13.26 24.50 -0.77
N GLN A 372 12.19 25.27 -0.96
CA GLN A 372 12.16 26.73 -0.76
C GLN A 372 11.82 27.11 0.69
N TYR A 373 11.25 26.20 1.48
CA TYR A 373 10.87 26.47 2.87
C TYR A 373 12.05 26.29 3.85
N PRO A 374 12.32 27.27 4.74
CA PRO A 374 13.40 27.18 5.72
C PRO A 374 13.31 25.95 6.65
N GLU A 375 12.10 25.50 6.97
CA GLU A 375 11.83 24.36 7.85
C GLU A 375 12.33 23.04 7.25
N PHE A 376 12.47 22.98 5.92
CA PHE A 376 13.04 21.86 5.18
C PHE A 376 14.52 22.04 4.83
N ALA A 377 15.22 23.02 5.44
CA ALA A 377 16.65 23.26 5.20
C ALA A 377 17.54 22.00 5.31
N PRO A 378 17.35 21.09 6.29
CA PRO A 378 18.13 19.85 6.36
C PRO A 378 17.97 18.93 5.14
N LEU A 379 16.80 18.99 4.48
CA LEU A 379 16.44 18.16 3.33
C LEU A 379 16.62 18.87 1.99
N LYS A 380 16.96 20.17 2.00
CA LYS A 380 17.03 21.02 0.80
C LYS A 380 17.85 20.39 -0.32
N ARG A 381 19.05 19.87 -0.02
CA ARG A 381 19.90 19.21 -1.03
C ARG A 381 19.18 18.04 -1.71
N ARG A 382 18.56 17.14 -0.92
CA ARG A 382 17.85 15.96 -1.44
C ARG A 382 16.65 16.36 -2.29
N LEU A 383 15.86 17.31 -1.80
CA LEU A 383 14.67 17.84 -2.48
C LEU A 383 15.02 18.55 -3.79
N SER A 384 16.04 19.41 -3.79
CA SER A 384 16.50 20.11 -5.01
C SER A 384 17.06 19.14 -6.05
N LEU A 385 17.81 18.13 -5.62
CA LEU A 385 18.34 17.10 -6.52
C LEU A 385 17.22 16.27 -7.16
N LEU A 386 16.20 15.90 -6.38
CA LEU A 386 15.02 15.21 -6.90
C LEU A 386 14.26 16.09 -7.90
N ALA A 387 14.01 17.35 -7.55
CA ALA A 387 13.31 18.29 -8.41
C ALA A 387 14.02 18.47 -9.75
N GLN A 388 15.35 18.64 -9.73
CA GLN A 388 16.17 18.75 -10.92
C GLN A 388 16.07 17.50 -11.79
N LYS A 389 16.29 16.30 -11.23
CA LYS A 389 16.33 15.05 -12.00
C LYS A 389 14.98 14.67 -12.59
N THR A 390 13.90 14.89 -11.83
CA THR A 390 12.53 14.70 -12.34
C THR A 390 12.19 15.70 -13.44
N ALA A 391 12.62 16.96 -13.34
CA ALA A 391 12.40 17.96 -14.39
C ALA A 391 13.16 17.64 -15.69
N GLU A 392 14.44 17.25 -15.58
CA GLU A 392 15.29 16.83 -16.70
C GLU A 392 14.69 15.64 -17.44
N THR A 393 14.33 14.56 -16.72
CA THR A 393 13.74 13.36 -17.33
C THR A 393 12.35 13.65 -17.89
N SER A 394 11.53 14.45 -17.20
CA SER A 394 10.21 14.86 -17.70
C SER A 394 10.35 15.60 -19.04
N GLY A 395 11.26 16.57 -19.14
CA GLY A 395 11.52 17.30 -20.38
C GLY A 395 11.92 16.38 -21.54
N ARG A 396 12.78 15.39 -21.29
CA ARG A 396 13.18 14.37 -22.28
C ARG A 396 12.00 13.52 -22.79
N LEU A 397 11.00 13.27 -21.94
CA LEU A 397 9.82 12.45 -22.24
C LEU A 397 8.65 13.26 -22.85
N GLY A 398 8.86 14.51 -23.27
CA GLY A 398 7.77 15.37 -23.78
C GLY A 398 6.99 16.07 -22.66
N GLY A 399 7.62 16.24 -21.50
CA GLY A 399 7.20 17.04 -20.36
C GLY A 399 6.80 18.47 -20.70
N ALA A 400 5.59 18.92 -20.34
CA ALA A 400 5.31 20.34 -20.22
C ALA A 400 6.20 20.95 -19.12
N LYS A 401 6.57 22.23 -19.27
CA LYS A 401 7.37 22.95 -18.26
C LYS A 401 6.63 22.99 -16.92
N ILE A 402 7.35 22.69 -15.84
CA ILE A 402 6.81 22.71 -14.48
C ILE A 402 6.49 24.16 -14.10
N LYS A 403 5.23 24.42 -13.75
CA LYS A 403 4.74 25.72 -13.28
C LYS A 403 4.43 25.61 -11.79
N LEU A 404 5.17 26.31 -10.95
CA LEU A 404 4.96 26.32 -9.49
C LEU A 404 3.62 26.97 -9.12
N ASP A 405 3.24 28.03 -9.84
CA ASP A 405 2.03 28.81 -9.56
C ASP A 405 0.77 28.25 -10.24
N SER A 406 0.87 27.07 -10.85
CA SER A 406 -0.30 26.40 -11.41
C SER A 406 -1.22 25.92 -10.30
N LEU A 407 -2.46 26.40 -10.34
CA LEU A 407 -3.56 25.91 -9.49
C LEU A 407 -4.33 24.76 -10.14
N GLU A 408 -3.85 24.24 -11.27
CA GLU A 408 -4.40 23.03 -11.88
C GLU A 408 -4.12 21.85 -10.95
N ALA A 409 -5.17 21.11 -10.61
CA ALA A 409 -5.05 19.96 -9.72
C ALA A 409 -4.23 18.85 -10.38
N PRO A 410 -3.18 18.33 -9.72
CA PRO A 410 -2.51 17.14 -10.22
C PRO A 410 -3.52 16.00 -10.28
N LEU A 411 -3.30 15.07 -11.20
CA LEU A 411 -4.04 13.81 -11.16
C LEU A 411 -3.76 13.11 -9.82
N PRO A 412 -4.72 12.32 -9.32
CA PRO A 412 -4.46 11.43 -8.20
C PRO A 412 -3.21 10.60 -8.43
N ASP A 413 -2.51 10.29 -7.34
CA ASP A 413 -1.35 9.40 -7.40
C ASP A 413 -1.82 8.02 -7.90
N VAL A 414 -0.92 7.30 -8.58
CA VAL A 414 -1.21 5.91 -8.93
C VAL A 414 -1.19 5.09 -7.65
N GLU A 415 -2.31 4.48 -7.32
CA GLU A 415 -2.46 3.58 -6.18
C GLU A 415 -2.96 2.23 -6.67
N PHE A 416 -2.24 1.18 -6.32
CA PHE A 416 -2.69 -0.18 -6.60
C PHE A 416 -3.75 -0.55 -5.57
N GLN A 417 -4.96 -0.87 -6.06
CA GLN A 417 -6.11 -1.08 -5.19
C GLN A 417 -5.90 -2.30 -4.27
N VAL A 418 -6.41 -2.21 -3.05
CA VAL A 418 -6.56 -3.36 -2.15
C VAL A 418 -7.99 -3.85 -2.34
N GLY A 419 -8.17 -5.11 -2.77
CA GLY A 419 -9.50 -5.68 -2.99
C GLY A 419 -10.41 -5.60 -1.75
N THR A 420 -11.71 -5.43 -1.96
CA THR A 420 -12.74 -5.48 -0.91
C THR A 420 -13.23 -6.91 -0.63
N VAL A 421 -12.83 -7.86 -1.49
CA VAL A 421 -13.09 -9.29 -1.32
C VAL A 421 -11.93 -9.94 -0.58
N VAL A 422 -12.25 -10.59 0.54
CA VAL A 422 -11.32 -11.43 1.31
C VAL A 422 -11.74 -12.89 1.15
N ASP A 423 -11.00 -13.64 0.34
CA ASP A 423 -11.22 -15.08 0.17
C ASP A 423 -10.43 -15.87 1.22
N MET A 424 -11.17 -16.39 2.19
CA MET A 424 -10.70 -17.28 3.25
C MET A 424 -10.99 -18.75 2.94
N ALA A 425 -11.70 -19.05 1.86
CA ALA A 425 -11.93 -20.40 1.39
C ALA A 425 -10.68 -20.97 0.69
N GLY A 426 -9.84 -20.11 0.13
CA GLY A 426 -8.60 -20.45 -0.56
C GLY A 426 -8.83 -21.20 -1.88
N PRO A 427 -7.78 -21.40 -2.69
CA PRO A 427 -7.92 -22.01 -4.01
C PRO A 427 -8.49 -23.43 -3.92
N SER A 428 -9.56 -23.71 -4.68
CA SER A 428 -10.17 -25.04 -4.83
C SER A 428 -10.27 -25.41 -6.30
N ARG A 429 -9.88 -26.64 -6.65
CA ARG A 429 -10.08 -27.21 -7.99
C ARG A 429 -11.46 -27.84 -8.18
N THR A 430 -12.17 -28.12 -7.08
CA THR A 430 -13.49 -28.76 -7.10
C THR A 430 -14.57 -27.81 -6.58
N PRO A 431 -15.80 -27.89 -7.13
CA PRO A 431 -16.91 -27.11 -6.63
C PRO A 431 -17.22 -27.46 -5.18
N ARG A 432 -17.37 -26.46 -4.32
CA ARG A 432 -17.64 -26.63 -2.89
C ARG A 432 -18.69 -25.64 -2.42
N ASP A 433 -19.37 -26.00 -1.34
CA ASP A 433 -20.30 -25.09 -0.67
C ASP A 433 -19.48 -24.00 0.02
N LEU A 434 -19.79 -22.76 -0.34
CA LEU A 434 -19.16 -21.55 0.15
C LEU A 434 -20.22 -20.63 0.75
N ILE A 435 -19.78 -19.81 1.70
CA ILE A 435 -20.59 -18.77 2.32
C ILE A 435 -19.91 -17.44 2.01
N GLU A 436 -20.66 -16.52 1.43
CA GLU A 436 -20.28 -15.14 1.22
C GLU A 436 -20.98 -14.26 2.27
N PHE A 437 -20.20 -13.48 3.01
CA PHE A 437 -20.69 -12.46 3.92
C PHE A 437 -20.47 -11.09 3.29
N THR A 438 -21.52 -10.27 3.27
CA THR A 438 -21.42 -8.83 3.01
C THR A 438 -21.37 -8.11 4.35
N LEU A 439 -20.45 -7.18 4.52
CA LEU A 439 -20.23 -6.47 5.77
C LEU A 439 -20.65 -5.00 5.67
N SER A 440 -20.80 -4.35 6.82
CA SER A 440 -21.25 -2.95 6.94
C SER A 440 -20.29 -1.92 6.33
N ASN A 441 -19.05 -2.32 6.01
CA ASN A 441 -18.03 -1.51 5.36
C ASN A 441 -17.82 -1.91 3.89
N ASP A 442 -18.82 -2.56 3.28
CA ASP A 442 -18.82 -3.07 1.91
C ASP A 442 -17.77 -4.15 1.61
N LEU A 443 -17.05 -4.65 2.62
CA LEU A 443 -16.18 -5.81 2.47
C LEU A 443 -17.01 -7.08 2.24
N ARG A 444 -16.47 -7.96 1.39
CA ARG A 444 -17.05 -9.28 1.12
C ARG A 444 -16.10 -10.36 1.60
N VAL A 445 -16.55 -11.24 2.49
CA VAL A 445 -15.73 -12.36 2.99
C VAL A 445 -16.28 -13.66 2.42
N ILE A 446 -15.44 -14.42 1.70
CA ILE A 446 -15.79 -15.74 1.18
C ILE A 446 -15.12 -16.79 2.05
N ALA A 447 -15.89 -17.69 2.65
CA ALA A 447 -15.37 -18.71 3.56
C ALA A 447 -16.03 -20.07 3.30
N ARG A 448 -15.37 -21.15 3.75
CA ARG A 448 -16.00 -22.48 3.80
C ARG A 448 -16.87 -22.56 5.05
N PRO A 449 -17.93 -23.39 5.08
CA PRO A 449 -18.80 -23.54 6.26
C PRO A 449 -18.08 -23.84 7.58
N ARG A 450 -16.93 -24.53 7.52
CA ARG A 450 -16.09 -24.89 8.67
C ARG A 450 -14.89 -23.95 8.90
N THR A 451 -14.72 -22.90 8.10
CA THR A 451 -13.68 -21.90 8.35
C THR A 451 -13.99 -21.20 9.67
N ARG A 452 -13.01 -21.13 10.58
CA ARG A 452 -13.15 -20.40 11.84
C ARG A 452 -12.87 -18.93 11.60
N LEU A 453 -13.85 -18.10 11.92
CA LEU A 453 -13.78 -16.65 11.85
C LEU A 453 -13.56 -16.07 13.25
N VAL A 454 -12.89 -14.92 13.32
CA VAL A 454 -12.74 -14.17 14.57
C VAL A 454 -13.97 -13.31 14.74
N SER A 455 -14.80 -13.65 15.72
CA SER A 455 -15.98 -12.86 16.09
C SER A 455 -15.64 -11.96 17.28
N ARG A 456 -16.22 -10.76 17.31
CA ARG A 456 -16.22 -9.96 18.53
C ARG A 456 -17.31 -10.50 19.45
N LEU A 457 -16.93 -10.82 20.68
CA LEU A 457 -17.89 -11.34 21.66
C LEU A 457 -18.72 -10.19 22.22
N PRO A 458 -20.06 -10.24 22.12
CA PRO A 458 -20.91 -9.24 22.73
C PRO A 458 -20.85 -9.40 24.26
N SER A 459 -20.62 -8.30 24.97
CA SER A 459 -20.58 -8.22 26.44
C SER A 459 -19.34 -8.83 27.12
N GLN A 460 -18.35 -7.97 27.36
CA GLN A 460 -17.59 -7.86 28.61
C GLN A 460 -17.05 -6.41 28.69
N ALA A 461 -16.73 -5.90 29.88
CA ALA A 461 -16.19 -4.54 30.07
C ALA A 461 -14.84 -4.27 29.35
N LEU A 462 -14.33 -5.26 28.61
CA LEU A 462 -13.10 -5.27 27.81
C LEU A 462 -13.41 -5.90 26.45
N VAL A 463 -12.78 -5.39 25.37
CA VAL A 463 -12.93 -5.94 24.02
C VAL A 463 -12.29 -7.33 23.94
N SER A 464 -13.11 -8.36 23.77
CA SER A 464 -12.70 -9.76 23.63
C SER A 464 -13.08 -10.33 22.26
N TYR A 465 -12.18 -11.16 21.71
CA TYR A 465 -12.38 -11.87 20.45
C TYR A 465 -12.56 -13.37 20.72
N GLY A 466 -13.45 -14.01 19.97
CA GLY A 466 -13.71 -15.45 20.05
C GLY A 466 -13.70 -16.10 18.67
N GLU A 467 -13.80 -17.43 18.65
CA GLU A 467 -13.87 -18.21 17.42
C GLU A 467 -15.30 -18.65 17.12
N THR A 468 -15.77 -18.34 15.91
CA THR A 468 -17.05 -18.81 15.41
C THR A 468 -16.87 -19.46 14.05
N GLU A 469 -17.44 -20.65 13.83
CA GLU A 469 -17.45 -21.26 12.50
C GLU A 469 -18.31 -20.44 11.54
N ALA A 470 -17.86 -20.25 10.29
CA ALA A 470 -18.58 -19.45 9.30
C ALA A 470 -20.05 -19.87 9.14
N SER A 471 -20.35 -21.17 9.18
CA SER A 471 -21.74 -21.67 9.14
C SER A 471 -22.66 -21.15 10.25
N LYS A 472 -22.10 -20.74 11.39
CA LYS A 472 -22.80 -20.22 12.57
C LYS A 472 -22.86 -18.70 12.63
N VAL A 473 -22.17 -18.00 11.74
CA VAL A 473 -22.20 -16.54 11.67
C VAL A 473 -23.48 -16.08 10.96
N GLY A 474 -24.27 -15.27 11.64
CA GLY A 474 -25.52 -14.68 11.14
C GLY A 474 -25.38 -13.21 10.76
N GLU A 475 -26.45 -12.65 10.16
CA GLU A 475 -26.58 -11.21 10.01
C GLU A 475 -26.70 -10.54 11.38
N GLY A 476 -26.04 -9.40 11.57
CA GLY A 476 -25.93 -8.71 12.85
C GLY A 476 -24.71 -9.10 13.69
N ASP A 477 -24.03 -10.21 13.38
CA ASP A 477 -22.79 -10.60 14.07
C ASP A 477 -21.63 -9.68 13.68
N GLU A 478 -20.73 -9.40 14.63
CA GLU A 478 -19.51 -8.63 14.39
C GLU A 478 -18.32 -9.57 14.17
N ILE A 479 -17.66 -9.46 13.02
CA ILE A 479 -16.46 -10.24 12.70
C ILE A 479 -15.26 -9.34 12.43
N CYS A 480 -14.08 -9.78 12.87
CA CYS A 480 -12.80 -9.13 12.57
C CYS A 480 -12.25 -9.68 11.25
N VAL A 481 -12.16 -8.82 10.23
CA VAL A 481 -11.70 -9.20 8.90
C VAL A 481 -10.19 -9.03 8.79
N MET A 482 -9.47 -10.15 8.77
CA MET A 482 -8.02 -10.18 8.62
C MET A 482 -7.61 -10.29 7.14
N GLY A 483 -7.95 -9.25 6.37
CA GLY A 483 -7.53 -9.09 4.97
C GLY A 483 -6.14 -8.45 4.82
N GLN A 484 -5.73 -8.14 3.59
CA GLN A 484 -4.43 -7.53 3.29
C GLN A 484 -4.18 -6.23 4.08
N ALA A 485 -5.17 -5.32 4.12
CA ALA A 485 -5.07 -4.07 4.87
C ALA A 485 -4.89 -4.27 6.38
N PHE A 486 -5.47 -5.34 6.94
CA PHE A 486 -5.24 -5.72 8.35
C PHE A 486 -3.79 -6.16 8.54
N ILE A 487 -3.29 -7.05 7.67
CA ILE A 487 -1.92 -7.59 7.76
C ILE A 487 -0.89 -6.46 7.67
N GLU A 488 -1.03 -5.57 6.68
CA GLU A 488 -0.14 -4.41 6.50
C GLU A 488 -0.15 -3.48 7.73
N LYS A 489 -1.30 -3.32 8.39
CA LYS A 489 -1.43 -2.48 9.59
C LYS A 489 -0.85 -3.14 10.85
N MET A 490 -0.96 -4.46 10.98
CA MET A 490 -0.52 -5.19 12.16
C MET A 490 0.96 -5.59 12.13
N ARG A 491 1.52 -5.78 10.92
CA ARG A 491 2.93 -6.17 10.72
C ARG A 491 3.94 -5.30 11.49
N PRO A 492 3.82 -3.96 11.58
CA PRO A 492 4.76 -3.15 12.37
C PRO A 492 4.50 -3.17 13.89
N LEU A 493 3.33 -3.60 14.36
CA LEU A 493 2.94 -3.56 15.78
C LEU A 493 3.46 -4.75 16.57
N LEU A 494 3.59 -5.89 15.90
CA LEU A 494 4.37 -7.02 16.38
C LEU A 494 5.76 -6.81 15.77
N ASN A 495 6.84 -6.88 16.52
CA ASN A 495 8.18 -6.85 15.93
C ASN A 495 8.45 -8.20 15.22
N ILE A 496 7.70 -8.49 14.14
CA ILE A 496 7.61 -9.81 13.52
C ILE A 496 8.97 -10.24 13.00
N SER A 497 9.76 -9.32 12.44
CA SER A 497 11.11 -9.57 11.96
C SER A 497 12.03 -10.11 13.06
N ALA A 498 11.86 -9.67 14.32
CA ALA A 498 12.60 -10.21 15.47
C ALA A 498 12.12 -11.61 15.89
N VAL A 499 10.80 -11.87 15.83
CA VAL A 499 10.22 -13.18 16.16
C VAL A 499 10.54 -14.21 15.08
N ALA A 500 10.45 -13.83 13.82
CA ALA A 500 10.78 -14.66 12.66
C ALA A 500 12.26 -15.05 12.63
N ALA A 501 13.13 -14.11 13.00
CA ALA A 501 14.55 -14.32 13.20
C ALA A 501 14.86 -15.38 14.28
N GLU A 502 14.18 -15.35 15.43
CA GLU A 502 14.35 -16.40 16.45
C GLU A 502 13.80 -17.76 15.96
N GLU A 503 12.65 -17.75 15.28
CA GLU A 503 12.00 -18.96 14.79
C GLU A 503 12.78 -19.67 13.67
N ILE A 504 13.50 -18.94 12.81
CA ILE A 504 14.31 -19.57 11.75
C ILE A 504 15.47 -20.38 12.31
N ARG A 505 16.12 -19.91 13.39
CA ARG A 505 17.16 -20.70 14.07
C ARG A 505 16.57 -21.95 14.71
N ASN A 506 15.43 -21.82 15.38
CA ASN A 506 14.71 -22.95 15.94
C ASN A 506 14.34 -23.99 14.86
N TYR A 507 13.91 -23.54 13.68
CA TYR A 507 13.66 -24.42 12.55
C TYR A 507 14.94 -25.15 12.08
N HIS A 508 16.04 -24.43 11.88
CA HIS A 508 17.31 -25.02 11.44
C HIS A 508 17.86 -26.04 12.42
N ASP A 509 17.77 -25.75 13.72
CA ASP A 509 18.23 -26.66 14.77
C ASP A 509 17.40 -27.94 14.80
N VAL A 510 16.08 -27.83 14.71
CA VAL A 510 15.18 -29.00 14.63
C VAL A 510 15.45 -29.83 13.37
N VAL A 511 15.65 -29.19 12.20
CA VAL A 511 15.98 -29.93 10.96
C VAL A 511 17.34 -30.62 11.08
N ARG A 512 18.35 -29.95 11.63
CA ARG A 512 19.70 -30.52 11.81
C ARG A 512 19.66 -31.71 12.77
N GLU A 513 18.99 -31.57 13.91
CA GLU A 513 18.82 -32.62 14.91
C GLU A 513 18.08 -33.83 14.31
N ARG A 514 16.89 -33.62 13.76
CA ARG A 514 16.07 -34.71 13.21
C ARG A 514 16.69 -35.37 11.99
N PHE A 515 17.44 -34.64 11.18
CA PHE A 515 18.18 -35.22 10.05
C PHE A 515 19.35 -36.10 10.51
N ARG A 516 20.01 -35.77 11.64
CA ARG A 516 21.09 -36.60 12.19
C ARG A 516 20.61 -37.99 12.61
N ASP A 517 19.35 -38.09 13.07
CA ASP A 517 18.74 -39.32 13.57
C ASP A 517 18.20 -40.25 12.46
N ILE A 518 18.22 -39.80 11.19
CA ILE A 518 17.79 -40.63 10.07
C ILE A 518 18.82 -41.74 9.78
N PRO A 519 18.38 -43.01 9.63
CA PRO A 519 19.28 -44.12 9.31
C PRO A 519 20.02 -43.93 7.98
N GLY A 520 21.35 -44.06 8.00
CA GLY A 520 22.17 -44.03 6.79
C GLY A 520 23.63 -43.63 7.06
N GLN A 521 24.57 -44.29 6.39
CA GLN A 521 26.02 -44.07 6.56
C GLN A 521 26.55 -42.87 5.76
N SER A 522 25.76 -42.32 4.84
CA SER A 522 26.11 -41.12 4.06
C SER A 522 24.92 -40.18 3.95
N ILE A 523 25.18 -38.89 3.70
CA ILE A 523 24.13 -37.88 3.47
C ILE A 523 23.17 -38.34 2.36
N SER A 524 23.71 -38.87 1.26
CA SER A 524 22.92 -39.39 0.14
C SER A 524 22.02 -40.57 0.52
N ALA A 525 22.48 -41.45 1.42
CA ALA A 525 21.67 -42.56 1.92
C ALA A 525 20.50 -42.07 2.78
N ARG A 526 20.74 -41.08 3.66
CA ARG A 526 19.69 -40.48 4.51
C ARG A 526 18.67 -39.71 3.68
N LEU A 527 19.12 -38.97 2.66
CA LEU A 527 18.24 -38.25 1.73
C LEU A 527 17.33 -39.19 0.92
N ARG A 528 17.79 -40.40 0.57
CA ARG A 528 16.93 -41.42 -0.07
C ARG A 528 15.82 -41.90 0.87
N VAL A 529 16.15 -42.15 2.14
CA VAL A 529 15.16 -42.54 3.16
C VAL A 529 14.11 -41.44 3.35
N ILE A 530 14.50 -40.17 3.36
CA ILE A 530 13.56 -39.03 3.42
C ILE A 530 12.70 -38.97 2.16
N SER A 531 13.29 -39.13 0.97
CA SER A 531 12.55 -39.17 -0.30
C SER A 531 11.45 -40.24 -0.29
N GLU A 532 11.76 -41.42 0.23
CA GLU A 532 10.81 -42.53 0.37
C GLU A 532 9.70 -42.21 1.38
N ARG A 533 10.04 -41.61 2.53
CA ARG A 533 9.07 -41.21 3.56
C ARG A 533 8.14 -40.08 3.11
N MET A 534 8.60 -39.17 2.25
CA MET A 534 7.80 -38.08 1.71
C MET A 534 6.71 -38.55 0.74
N GLY A 535 6.85 -39.75 0.18
CA GLY A 535 5.90 -40.31 -0.79
C GLY A 535 5.88 -39.54 -2.13
N GLU A 536 4.80 -39.70 -2.89
CA GLU A 536 4.62 -39.05 -4.18
C GLU A 536 4.01 -37.62 -4.04
N PRO A 537 4.39 -36.65 -4.90
CA PRO A 537 5.43 -36.75 -5.92
C PRO A 537 6.82 -36.82 -5.30
N ARG A 538 7.64 -37.74 -5.80
CA ARG A 538 9.03 -37.94 -5.38
C ARG A 538 9.85 -36.67 -5.59
N VAL A 539 10.54 -36.26 -4.54
CA VAL A 539 11.49 -35.14 -4.58
C VAL A 539 12.89 -35.67 -4.85
N ASP A 540 13.59 -35.03 -5.79
CA ASP A 540 14.98 -35.32 -6.11
C ASP A 540 15.90 -35.09 -4.89
N PRO A 541 16.69 -36.10 -4.45
CA PRO A 541 17.70 -35.95 -3.39
C PRO A 541 18.66 -34.77 -3.60
N ALA A 542 18.97 -34.38 -4.84
CA ALA A 542 19.82 -33.21 -5.11
C ALA A 542 19.16 -31.90 -4.64
N LYS A 543 17.84 -31.75 -4.83
CA LYS A 543 17.07 -30.59 -4.33
C LYS A 543 16.97 -30.59 -2.81
N MET A 544 16.79 -31.76 -2.20
CA MET A 544 16.69 -31.90 -0.74
C MET A 544 18.01 -31.60 -0.02
N ARG A 545 19.15 -31.81 -0.70
CA ARG A 545 20.47 -31.46 -0.15
C ARG A 545 20.57 -30.00 0.24
N TYR A 546 19.94 -29.11 -0.53
CA TYR A 546 19.87 -27.68 -0.19
C TYR A 546 19.16 -27.46 1.16
N TRP A 547 18.11 -28.22 1.49
CA TRP A 547 17.32 -28.01 2.71
C TRP A 547 18.03 -28.42 4.01
N ILE A 548 19.05 -29.27 3.90
CA ILE A 548 19.77 -29.83 5.04
C ILE A 548 21.19 -29.27 5.20
N THR A 549 21.70 -28.55 4.20
CA THR A 549 23.01 -27.91 4.25
C THR A 549 22.86 -26.58 4.99
N LEU A 550 22.91 -26.65 6.32
CA LEU A 550 22.63 -25.54 7.23
C LEU A 550 23.86 -25.06 8.01
N ASP A 551 25.04 -25.62 7.72
CA ASP A 551 26.25 -25.37 8.51
C ASP A 551 26.75 -23.92 8.31
N ASP A 552 26.62 -23.38 7.09
CA ASP A 552 26.99 -22.00 6.76
C ASP A 552 25.98 -20.96 7.29
N GLU A 553 24.81 -21.39 7.77
CA GLU A 553 23.73 -20.49 8.24
C GLU A 553 23.80 -20.21 9.75
N VAL A 554 24.52 -21.03 10.52
CA VAL A 554 24.60 -20.93 11.99
C VAL A 554 25.29 -19.64 12.43
N ASP A 555 26.38 -19.31 11.74
CA ASP A 555 27.24 -18.17 12.07
C ASP A 555 26.76 -16.86 11.44
N LYS A 556 25.70 -16.91 10.62
CA LYS A 556 25.13 -15.72 9.99
C LYS A 556 24.33 -14.91 10.99
N ALA A 557 24.38 -13.59 10.81
CA ALA A 557 23.49 -12.68 11.49
C ALA A 557 22.05 -12.97 11.06
N LEU A 558 21.10 -12.83 12.00
CA LEU A 558 19.71 -13.30 11.87
C LEU A 558 18.93 -12.85 10.62
N HIS A 559 19.30 -11.70 10.07
CA HIS A 559 18.68 -11.12 8.86
C HIS A 559 19.33 -11.59 7.54
N ASP A 560 20.49 -12.27 7.61
CA ASP A 560 21.18 -12.89 6.48
C ASP A 560 20.93 -14.42 6.44
N VAL A 561 20.19 -14.97 7.41
CA VAL A 561 19.86 -16.39 7.52
C VAL A 561 18.79 -16.75 6.47
N VAL A 562 19.11 -17.71 5.59
CA VAL A 562 18.19 -18.17 4.56
C VAL A 562 17.38 -19.37 5.06
N PRO A 563 16.10 -19.53 4.72
CA PRO A 563 15.29 -20.63 5.24
C PRO A 563 15.71 -22.03 4.87
N HIS A 564 16.43 -22.27 3.76
CA HIS A 564 16.83 -23.63 3.35
C HIS A 564 15.68 -24.66 3.45
N ALA A 565 14.57 -24.38 2.77
CA ALA A 565 13.34 -25.17 2.88
C ALA A 565 12.68 -25.44 1.51
N PRO A 566 11.75 -26.40 1.40
CA PRO A 566 10.88 -26.54 0.22
C PRO A 566 10.07 -25.28 -0.11
N ARG A 567 9.84 -24.97 -1.39
CA ARG A 567 9.06 -23.78 -1.82
C ARG A 567 7.55 -23.93 -1.62
N GLU A 568 7.02 -25.13 -1.85
CA GLU A 568 5.59 -25.38 -1.73
C GLU A 568 5.26 -25.84 -0.32
N ARG A 569 4.19 -25.27 0.27
CA ARG A 569 3.70 -25.65 1.61
C ARG A 569 3.47 -27.16 1.74
N ASP A 570 2.87 -27.79 0.74
CA ASP A 570 2.61 -29.23 0.78
C ASP A 570 3.91 -30.04 0.84
N THR A 571 4.87 -29.70 -0.02
CA THR A 571 6.20 -30.31 -0.03
C THR A 571 6.96 -30.05 1.28
N PHE A 572 6.81 -28.86 1.87
CA PHE A 572 7.37 -28.53 3.19
C PHE A 572 6.78 -29.39 4.30
N LEU A 573 5.45 -29.49 4.37
CA LEU A 573 4.78 -30.29 5.40
C LEU A 573 5.12 -31.78 5.23
N ARG A 574 5.24 -32.28 3.99
CA ARG A 574 5.72 -33.64 3.72
C ARG A 574 7.16 -33.85 4.18
N PHE A 575 8.04 -32.88 3.96
CA PHE A 575 9.43 -32.93 4.42
C PHE A 575 9.53 -32.96 5.95
N MET A 576 8.82 -32.05 6.63
CA MET A 576 8.81 -32.01 8.10
C MET A 576 8.19 -33.26 8.72
N LYS A 577 7.15 -33.82 8.10
CA LYS A 577 6.58 -35.10 8.51
C LYS A 577 7.56 -36.25 8.32
N ALA A 578 8.34 -36.26 7.23
CA ALA A 578 9.38 -37.28 7.00
C ALA A 578 10.51 -37.23 8.03
N LEU A 579 10.75 -36.04 8.61
CA LEU A 579 11.66 -35.79 9.74
C LEU A 579 11.01 -36.04 11.13
N ASP A 580 9.78 -36.58 11.17
CA ASP A 580 9.05 -36.84 12.42
C ASP A 580 8.76 -35.59 13.26
N VAL A 581 8.54 -34.45 12.60
CA VAL A 581 8.10 -33.20 13.25
C VAL A 581 6.57 -33.09 13.21
N SER A 582 5.97 -32.71 14.33
CA SER A 582 4.52 -32.58 14.46
C SER A 582 3.94 -31.58 13.46
N GLU A 583 2.71 -31.82 12.99
CA GLU A 583 2.07 -30.94 12.02
C GLU A 583 1.85 -29.51 12.56
N GLY A 584 1.57 -29.36 13.86
CA GLY A 584 1.42 -28.06 14.50
C GLY A 584 2.73 -27.26 14.48
N THR A 585 3.84 -27.90 14.86
CA THR A 585 5.18 -27.29 14.81
C THR A 585 5.60 -26.99 13.37
N ALA A 586 5.34 -27.91 12.43
CA ALA A 586 5.65 -27.68 11.02
C ALA A 586 4.85 -26.49 10.44
N ARG A 587 3.57 -26.35 10.78
CA ARG A 587 2.77 -25.17 10.38
C ARG A 587 3.31 -23.88 10.99
N ARG A 588 3.78 -23.91 12.24
CA ARG A 588 4.43 -22.77 12.91
C ARG A 588 5.75 -22.38 12.24
N PHE A 589 6.65 -23.33 11.97
CA PHE A 589 7.90 -23.03 11.24
C PHE A 589 7.62 -22.55 9.83
N TRP A 590 6.65 -23.13 9.14
CA TRP A 590 6.21 -22.62 7.86
C TRP A 590 5.81 -21.14 7.98
N ALA A 591 4.94 -20.79 8.94
CA ALA A 591 4.46 -19.44 9.18
C ALA A 591 5.59 -18.43 9.46
N TRP A 592 6.42 -18.73 10.46
CA TRP A 592 7.27 -17.73 11.11
C TRP A 592 8.75 -17.83 10.73
N ALA A 593 9.24 -19.02 10.39
CA ALA A 593 10.63 -19.22 10.02
C ALA A 593 10.82 -19.19 8.50
N VAL A 594 9.93 -19.86 7.78
CA VAL A 594 10.09 -20.07 6.34
C VAL A 594 9.42 -18.96 5.55
N ILE A 595 8.18 -18.59 5.88
CA ILE A 595 7.50 -17.56 5.09
C ILE A 595 7.95 -16.16 5.46
N GLU A 596 8.09 -15.76 6.73
CA GLU A 596 8.54 -14.39 7.05
C GLU A 596 9.94 -14.09 6.47
N GLN A 597 10.86 -15.05 6.47
CA GLN A 597 12.16 -14.89 5.80
C GLN A 597 12.09 -15.03 4.27
N ARG A 598 10.95 -15.53 3.75
CA ARG A 598 10.61 -15.53 2.33
C ARG A 598 9.54 -14.51 1.99
N SER A 599 9.20 -13.54 2.84
CA SER A 599 8.19 -12.51 2.54
C SER A 599 8.77 -11.42 1.64
N VAL A 600 9.51 -11.90 0.64
CA VAL A 600 9.85 -11.30 -0.63
C VAL A 600 9.23 -12.17 -1.77
N ARG A 601 8.71 -13.39 -1.49
CA ARG A 601 8.50 -14.48 -2.46
C ARG A 601 7.46 -15.60 -2.08
N GLN A 602 6.27 -15.32 -1.51
CA GLN A 602 5.01 -16.09 -1.66
C GLN A 602 4.17 -16.33 -0.38
N ARG A 603 2.88 -15.99 -0.51
CA ARG A 603 1.64 -16.59 0.08
C ARG A 603 1.54 -16.68 1.59
N VAL A 604 0.82 -15.71 2.20
CA VAL A 604 0.24 -15.91 3.53
C VAL A 604 -1.12 -15.26 3.81
N GLY A 605 -2.17 -15.68 3.11
CA GLY A 605 -3.53 -15.47 3.61
C GLY A 605 -3.80 -16.34 4.85
N SER A 606 -3.88 -17.66 4.67
CA SER A 606 -4.36 -18.59 5.72
C SER A 606 -3.46 -18.74 6.95
N VAL A 607 -2.14 -18.61 6.81
CA VAL A 607 -1.20 -18.92 7.91
C VAL A 607 -0.94 -17.70 8.81
N LEU A 608 -0.86 -16.48 8.24
CA LEU A 608 -0.86 -15.23 9.00
C LEU A 608 -2.24 -15.02 9.63
N TYR A 609 -3.31 -15.38 8.92
CA TYR A 609 -4.65 -15.43 9.49
C TYR A 609 -4.67 -16.29 10.76
N ASP A 610 -4.13 -17.52 10.73
CA ASP A 610 -4.08 -18.39 11.90
C ASP A 610 -3.21 -17.82 13.04
N ALA A 611 -2.09 -17.17 12.71
CA ALA A 611 -1.20 -16.51 13.65
C ALA A 611 -1.89 -15.34 14.37
N TYR A 612 -2.43 -14.38 13.61
CA TYR A 612 -3.14 -13.22 14.17
C TYR A 612 -4.42 -13.65 14.88
N ARG A 613 -5.16 -14.65 14.34
CA ARG A 613 -6.29 -15.28 15.03
C ARG A 613 -5.89 -15.77 16.41
N SER A 614 -4.80 -16.52 16.52
CA SER A 614 -4.32 -17.04 17.80
C SER A 614 -4.00 -15.90 18.78
N ILE A 615 -3.37 -14.82 18.31
CA ILE A 615 -3.04 -13.65 19.13
C ILE A 615 -4.28 -12.91 19.62
N LEU A 616 -5.32 -12.80 18.77
CA LEU A 616 -6.56 -12.10 19.11
C LEU A 616 -7.44 -12.90 20.08
N VAL A 617 -7.54 -14.22 19.87
CA VAL A 617 -8.41 -15.12 20.63
C VAL A 617 -7.79 -15.52 21.97
N ASP A 618 -6.48 -15.81 22.00
CA ASP A 618 -5.76 -16.18 23.22
C ASP A 618 -4.55 -15.26 23.46
N PRO A 619 -4.75 -14.14 24.19
CA PRO A 619 -3.69 -13.18 24.48
C PRO A 619 -2.64 -13.69 25.49
N HIS A 620 -2.92 -14.79 26.19
CA HIS A 620 -2.09 -15.32 27.29
C HIS A 620 -1.47 -16.69 26.97
N GLY A 621 -1.86 -17.34 25.87
CA GLY A 621 -1.32 -18.63 25.42
C GLY A 621 0.10 -18.58 24.86
N ALA A 622 0.72 -17.40 24.73
CA ALA A 622 2.13 -17.25 24.42
C ALA A 622 2.93 -17.12 25.72
N ASP A 623 3.97 -17.95 25.89
CA ASP A 623 4.82 -18.02 27.07
C ASP A 623 5.18 -16.64 27.65
N ALA A 624 4.99 -16.50 28.96
CA ALA A 624 5.14 -15.24 29.71
C ALA A 624 6.59 -14.70 29.76
N SER A 625 7.56 -15.39 29.15
CA SER A 625 8.98 -15.01 29.14
C SER A 625 9.33 -13.89 28.14
N GLN A 626 8.41 -13.46 27.26
CA GLN A 626 8.65 -12.41 26.27
C GLN A 626 7.87 -11.12 26.58
N LEU A 627 8.32 -10.35 27.57
CA LEU A 627 7.69 -9.09 28.03
C LEU A 627 7.44 -8.05 26.92
N ASN A 628 8.29 -7.99 25.87
CA ASN A 628 8.10 -7.10 24.71
C ASN A 628 6.91 -7.51 23.81
N ARG A 629 6.45 -8.76 23.92
CA ARG A 629 5.32 -9.29 23.14
C ARG A 629 3.98 -8.81 23.68
N LEU A 630 3.87 -8.56 24.99
CA LEU A 630 2.60 -8.16 25.62
C LEU A 630 2.15 -6.74 25.23
N SER A 631 3.07 -5.80 25.04
CA SER A 631 2.75 -4.45 24.55
C SER A 631 2.32 -4.48 23.09
N GLY A 632 3.04 -5.23 22.24
CA GLY A 632 2.67 -5.44 20.83
C GLY A 632 1.33 -6.16 20.66
N VAL A 633 1.05 -7.19 21.47
CA VAL A 633 -0.24 -7.90 21.48
C VAL A 633 -1.39 -6.97 21.89
N LYS A 634 -1.20 -6.11 22.89
CA LYS A 634 -2.19 -5.09 23.26
C LYS A 634 -2.43 -4.08 22.12
N ALA A 635 -1.36 -3.62 21.46
CA ALA A 635 -1.45 -2.69 20.34
C ALA A 635 -2.21 -3.32 19.15
N VAL A 636 -1.91 -4.58 18.80
CA VAL A 636 -2.64 -5.34 17.77
C VAL A 636 -4.12 -5.47 18.11
N ARG A 637 -4.47 -5.80 19.37
CA ARG A 637 -5.87 -5.95 19.77
C ARG A 637 -6.66 -4.65 19.69
N SER A 638 -6.05 -3.53 20.08
CA SER A 638 -6.66 -2.21 19.95
C SER A 638 -6.79 -1.78 18.48
N ALA A 639 -5.77 -2.05 17.66
CA ALA A 639 -5.83 -1.76 16.23
C ALA A 639 -6.84 -2.65 15.49
N ALA A 640 -7.04 -3.90 15.92
CA ALA A 640 -7.96 -4.87 15.31
C ALA A 640 -9.42 -4.41 15.35
N GLU A 641 -9.79 -3.56 16.32
CA GLU A 641 -11.13 -2.96 16.39
C GLU A 641 -11.49 -2.17 15.12
N GLN A 642 -10.49 -1.59 14.44
CA GLN A 642 -10.69 -0.85 13.19
C GLN A 642 -11.08 -1.76 12.01
N PHE A 643 -10.92 -3.08 12.18
CA PHE A 643 -11.21 -4.10 11.17
C PHE A 643 -12.38 -5.01 11.57
N VAL A 644 -13.09 -4.66 12.65
CA VAL A 644 -14.35 -5.29 13.01
C VAL A 644 -15.46 -4.65 12.19
N ALA A 645 -16.28 -5.48 11.54
CA ALA A 645 -17.45 -5.04 10.80
C ALA A 645 -18.63 -5.97 11.06
N THR A 646 -19.83 -5.39 11.00
CA THR A 646 -21.08 -6.13 11.19
C THR A 646 -21.47 -6.84 9.90
N VAL A 647 -21.89 -8.09 9.99
CA VAL A 647 -22.44 -8.84 8.87
C VAL A 647 -23.81 -8.29 8.52
N THR A 648 -23.97 -7.76 7.30
CA THR A 648 -25.21 -7.18 6.80
C THR A 648 -25.91 -8.06 5.77
N GLY A 649 -25.23 -9.07 5.24
CA GLY A 649 -25.82 -10.05 4.34
C GLY A 649 -25.07 -11.37 4.36
N ARG A 650 -25.79 -12.49 4.18
CA ARG A 650 -25.21 -13.83 4.05
C ARG A 650 -25.78 -14.55 2.83
N ARG A 651 -24.92 -15.11 1.98
CA ARG A 651 -25.31 -15.91 0.82
C ARG A 651 -24.53 -17.21 0.75
N GLU A 652 -25.22 -18.33 0.66
CA GLU A 652 -24.62 -19.63 0.38
C GLU A 652 -24.64 -19.89 -1.13
N PHE A 653 -23.52 -20.39 -1.66
CA PHE A 653 -23.40 -20.69 -3.08
C PHE A 653 -22.40 -21.82 -3.32
N ARG A 654 -22.49 -22.45 -4.50
CA ARG A 654 -21.56 -23.49 -4.92
C ARG A 654 -20.50 -22.87 -5.84
N GLY A 655 -19.27 -22.78 -5.33
CA GLY A 655 -18.14 -22.11 -5.99
C GLY A 655 -17.45 -22.92 -7.08
#